data_AF-A0A3M4W659-F1
#
_entry.id   AF-A0A3M4W659-F1
#
_cell.length_a   1.000
_cell.length_b   1.000
_cell.length_c   1.000
_cell.angle_alpha   90.00
_cell.angle_beta   90.00
_cell.angle_gamma   90.00
#
_symmetry.space_group_name_H-M   'P 1'
#
loop_
_entity.id
_entity.type
_entity.pdbx_description
1 polymer ?
#
loop_
_entity_poly.entity_id
_entity_poly.type
_entity_poly.pdbx_seq_one_letter_code
_entity_poly.pdbx_strand_id
1 'polypeptide(L)'
;MSNYCLKDLSMFAFSSRQLIAGLACAWLACSAHASTINHTYTSLGQVASVDGARTDVSDITLYAYDAQGNLTTVTNALGHVYTLGNFDSYGNPQIVTDPNGVATTLGYTPQGWLASRTVDSSTTQYSYNEVGDILQITMADGNWIKYRYDDARRLIGVTNLLGESIDYTLDSMGNRTSDTIKDSNGAIVHLQRRVFDELGRLIKAVGADNQTRRYDYDLNDNQAGSTTARDHKTQQAFDALNRLSKIVDPLQGVTALSYNPDDKVTQVVDPRGVTTRYTYDSQGNQTSSISADSGTSTFAYDEANNLIRSTDARGVVTDYKYDALNRLVSKSYPATPALDIKFLYDQTANGNYGIGRRTGIQDSAGVLTYTYDAKGNLTNQHRSVGVNAGDYYENISYGYDAANNLVQIGYPSNIALTYTRNSAAQVTGIKLTLGGRTVTLASSIAYLPFGPLKSLTWGNGILLSKTYDQDYLLTQQQVGNWQTTYRYDADSNIIATTNSLWGAVQYEYDALGRLTQEQTNTTRKGYSFDATGNRTQRITSNLNSSDSSETQSLAYADDSNRLVSLNGSTLATDLIGNHTQLNGRRYTYDSQGRLSQVHQASIYQVAEYKYNALGQRITKRTYEMGSQALIGTTAYLYDLSGKLIGQTFYDANGLKTSGQYWFWLDDMPLAQLTVNFSSLGEISNSKLVYLHSDHLNTPRLATDSTQALLWRWNSDAYGVGAPEEDVDGDGKATIVALRFPGQIYDAQTQLNYNYYRDYNPDTGRYVQSDPIGLEGGLNTYGYVLGNPLSYSDPSGLVVDDGLGGNVCTPGFEGLTCSPVGGVGPIGGLKGGLTPKGETAYCPLPSGLSARTPVGRSGQSSNFVNLNAPGSRNPPGTIDGRNYSGHAFDRMQERGYTPSVIESTIKNGTSAPGNKPNTTVYTDNSNKVNVVVNSQNGTVITVIPGVR
;
A
#
# COMPACT_ATOMS: atom_id res chain seq x y z
N MET A 1 -0.58 -39.09 26.20
CA MET A 1 -0.88 -40.11 27.23
C MET A 1 -1.82 -39.49 28.25
N SER A 2 -2.88 -40.22 28.58
CA SER A 2 -4.09 -39.83 29.33
C SER A 2 -3.85 -39.33 30.76
N ASN A 3 -4.74 -38.47 31.29
CA ASN A 3 -5.78 -38.81 32.31
C ASN A 3 -6.15 -37.69 33.33
N TYR A 4 -7.47 -37.59 33.61
CA TYR A 4 -8.17 -37.04 34.80
C TYR A 4 -8.08 -35.52 35.09
N CYS A 5 -9.09 -34.77 35.56
CA CYS A 5 -10.34 -35.13 36.25
C CYS A 5 -11.39 -33.99 36.14
N LEU A 6 -12.66 -34.34 35.94
CA LEU A 6 -13.84 -33.52 36.23
C LEU A 6 -14.12 -33.54 37.74
N LYS A 7 -14.50 -32.38 38.33
CA LYS A 7 -15.36 -32.23 39.53
C LYS A 7 -15.70 -30.75 39.74
N ASP A 8 -16.90 -30.34 39.39
CA ASP A 8 -17.96 -30.01 40.37
C ASP A 8 -19.19 -29.37 39.70
N LEU A 9 -20.34 -29.85 40.13
CA LEU A 9 -21.68 -29.56 39.63
C LEU A 9 -22.55 -29.27 40.86
N SER A 10 -23.17 -28.09 40.94
CA SER A 10 -24.47 -27.86 41.61
C SER A 10 -24.90 -26.41 41.38
N MET A 11 -25.91 -26.22 40.51
CA MET A 11 -27.32 -25.99 40.86
C MET A 11 -27.63 -24.53 41.27
N PHE A 12 -28.21 -23.79 40.33
CA PHE A 12 -29.51 -23.11 40.53
C PHE A 12 -30.22 -22.99 39.18
N ALA A 13 -31.40 -23.61 39.08
CA ALA A 13 -32.34 -23.44 38.00
C ALA A 13 -33.50 -22.57 38.50
N PHE A 14 -33.99 -21.62 37.68
CA PHE A 14 -35.39 -21.54 37.26
C PHE A 14 -35.64 -20.39 36.24
N SER A 15 -36.26 -20.77 35.12
CA SER A 15 -37.10 -20.04 34.12
C SER A 15 -36.80 -18.57 33.75
N SER A 16 -36.73 -18.18 32.47
CA SER A 16 -37.85 -18.24 31.51
C SER A 16 -37.42 -18.06 30.05
N ARG A 17 -38.21 -18.63 29.15
CA ARG A 17 -37.99 -18.87 27.71
C ARG A 17 -38.01 -17.60 26.85
N GLN A 18 -37.01 -17.42 25.98
CA GLN A 18 -37.11 -17.12 24.54
C GLN A 18 -35.71 -17.20 23.89
N LEU A 19 -35.33 -18.39 23.41
CA LEU A 19 -34.17 -18.60 22.53
C LEU A 19 -34.30 -19.99 21.89
N ILE A 20 -34.94 -20.07 20.73
CA ILE A 20 -34.89 -21.24 19.85
C ILE A 20 -34.45 -20.74 18.47
N ALA A 21 -33.14 -20.55 18.34
CA ALA A 21 -32.39 -20.47 17.08
C ALA A 21 -30.90 -20.57 17.46
N GLY A 22 -30.44 -21.72 17.93
CA GLY A 22 -29.09 -21.87 18.47
C GLY A 22 -28.63 -23.30 18.73
N LEU A 23 -29.19 -24.29 18.04
CA LEU A 23 -28.85 -25.71 18.23
C LEU A 23 -28.85 -26.44 16.87
N ALA A 24 -28.00 -25.95 15.95
CA ALA A 24 -27.52 -26.68 14.78
C ALA A 24 -26.23 -26.03 14.24
N CYS A 25 -25.26 -25.74 15.11
CA CYS A 25 -23.91 -25.30 14.71
C CYS A 25 -22.84 -25.61 15.78
N ALA A 26 -22.96 -26.74 16.46
CA ALA A 26 -22.01 -27.18 17.49
C ALA A 26 -21.37 -28.54 17.15
N TRP A 27 -21.22 -28.84 15.85
CA TRP A 27 -20.48 -30.00 15.32
C TRP A 27 -19.48 -29.58 14.23
N LEU A 28 -18.84 -28.42 14.41
CA LEU A 28 -17.53 -28.18 13.82
C LEU A 28 -16.54 -28.39 14.96
N ALA A 29 -15.95 -29.58 14.97
CA ALA A 29 -14.89 -29.93 15.88
C ALA A 29 -13.83 -28.82 15.87
N CYS A 30 -13.42 -28.40 17.07
CA CYS A 30 -12.08 -27.87 17.29
C CYS A 30 -11.10 -29.03 17.02
N SER A 31 -10.94 -29.39 15.74
CA SER A 31 -9.87 -30.28 15.32
C SER A 31 -8.60 -29.45 15.40
N ALA A 32 -7.73 -29.79 16.33
CA ALA A 32 -6.34 -29.35 16.28
C ALA A 32 -5.78 -29.86 14.94
N HIS A 33 -5.74 -29.01 13.92
CA HIS A 33 -5.08 -29.32 12.67
C HIS A 33 -3.57 -29.33 12.97
N ALA A 34 -2.96 -30.52 12.89
CA ALA A 34 -1.52 -30.67 12.91
C ALA A 34 -1.04 -30.70 11.45
N SER A 35 -0.29 -29.68 11.07
CA SER A 35 0.38 -29.61 9.77
C SER A 35 1.61 -30.53 9.77
N THR A 36 1.76 -31.41 8.78
CA THR A 36 2.91 -32.33 8.66
C THR A 36 3.57 -32.13 7.31
N ILE A 37 4.87 -31.82 7.30
CA ILE A 37 5.68 -31.72 6.07
C ILE A 37 6.69 -32.85 6.07
N ASN A 38 6.71 -33.66 5.01
CA ASN A 38 7.64 -34.79 4.89
C ASN A 38 8.81 -34.46 3.96
N HIS A 39 10.00 -34.92 4.33
CA HIS A 39 11.22 -34.76 3.53
C HIS A 39 11.81 -36.12 3.19
N THR A 40 12.24 -36.30 1.96
CA THR A 40 13.11 -37.43 1.58
C THR A 40 14.48 -36.91 1.17
N TYR A 41 15.49 -37.78 1.30
CA TYR A 41 16.89 -37.41 1.04
C TYR A 41 17.54 -38.41 0.07
N THR A 42 18.48 -37.92 -0.74
CA THR A 42 19.36 -38.75 -1.56
C THR A 42 20.30 -39.57 -0.67
N SER A 43 21.01 -40.54 -1.25
CA SER A 43 22.06 -41.28 -0.53
C SER A 43 23.20 -40.39 -0.02
N LEU A 44 23.34 -39.18 -0.56
CA LEU A 44 24.31 -38.15 -0.14
C LEU A 44 23.74 -37.17 0.89
N GLY A 45 22.49 -37.37 1.36
CA GLY A 45 21.84 -36.52 2.35
C GLY A 45 21.29 -35.20 1.80
N GLN A 46 21.23 -35.03 0.47
CA GLN A 46 20.61 -33.86 -0.16
C GLN A 46 19.08 -34.05 -0.19
N VAL A 47 18.30 -32.98 -0.09
CA VAL A 47 16.83 -33.06 -0.15
C VAL A 47 16.41 -33.57 -1.53
N ALA A 48 15.69 -34.68 -1.60
CA ALA A 48 15.20 -35.29 -2.85
C ALA A 48 13.72 -34.93 -3.11
N SER A 49 12.91 -34.85 -2.05
CA SER A 49 11.54 -34.36 -2.14
C SER A 49 11.11 -33.62 -0.88
N VAL A 50 10.19 -32.67 -1.05
CA VAL A 50 9.42 -32.01 0.00
C VAL A 50 7.95 -32.28 -0.31
N ASP A 51 7.25 -32.96 0.57
CA ASP A 51 5.81 -33.23 0.53
C ASP A 51 5.13 -32.29 1.54
N GLY A 52 4.22 -31.46 1.07
CA GLY A 52 3.62 -30.40 1.86
C GLY A 52 2.58 -30.93 2.84
N ALA A 53 1.81 -30.00 3.42
CA ALA A 53 0.89 -30.31 4.50
C ALA A 53 -0.48 -30.81 4.05
N ARG A 54 -0.84 -30.60 2.78
CA ARG A 54 -2.18 -30.87 2.29
C ARG A 54 -2.36 -32.33 1.94
N THR A 55 -3.52 -32.87 2.29
CA THR A 55 -3.86 -34.28 1.99
C THR A 55 -4.91 -34.42 0.89
N ASP A 56 -5.55 -33.32 0.50
CA ASP A 56 -6.56 -33.27 -0.56
C ASP A 56 -5.93 -33.21 -1.97
N VAL A 57 -4.67 -32.81 -2.07
CA VAL A 57 -3.88 -32.71 -3.31
C VAL A 57 -2.46 -33.24 -3.08
N SER A 58 -1.79 -33.69 -4.14
CA SER A 58 -0.36 -34.01 -4.10
C SER A 58 0.45 -32.73 -4.22
N ASP A 59 1.02 -32.24 -3.12
CA ASP A 59 1.81 -31.00 -3.04
C ASP A 59 3.34 -31.25 -2.98
N ILE A 60 3.80 -32.29 -3.68
CA ILE A 60 5.20 -32.73 -3.68
C ILE A 60 6.08 -31.90 -4.62
N THR A 61 7.18 -31.36 -4.11
CA THR A 61 8.29 -30.79 -4.90
C THR A 61 9.47 -31.76 -4.94
N LEU A 62 10.02 -32.01 -6.12
CA LEU A 62 11.14 -32.90 -6.37
C LEU A 62 12.41 -32.13 -6.74
N TYR A 63 13.55 -32.65 -6.31
CA TYR A 63 14.88 -32.08 -6.55
C TYR A 63 15.80 -33.14 -7.15
N ALA A 64 16.55 -32.77 -8.18
CA ALA A 64 17.56 -33.64 -8.79
C ALA A 64 18.93 -32.97 -8.78
N TYR A 65 19.98 -33.78 -8.67
CA TYR A 65 21.37 -33.34 -8.60
C TYR A 65 22.23 -34.11 -9.60
N ASP A 66 23.32 -33.49 -10.07
CA ASP A 66 24.36 -34.18 -10.82
C ASP A 66 25.30 -35.01 -9.90
N ALA A 67 26.27 -35.70 -10.51
CA ALA A 67 27.24 -36.51 -9.77
C ALA A 67 28.20 -35.69 -8.89
N GLN A 68 28.30 -34.37 -9.13
CA GLN A 68 29.09 -33.42 -8.34
C GLN A 68 28.25 -32.81 -7.20
N GLY A 69 26.95 -33.09 -7.16
CA GLY A 69 26.02 -32.61 -6.16
C GLY A 69 25.40 -31.24 -6.48
N ASN A 70 25.59 -30.71 -7.69
CA ASN A 70 24.93 -29.47 -8.11
C ASN A 70 23.44 -29.74 -8.37
N LEU A 71 22.57 -28.84 -7.93
CA LEU A 71 21.13 -28.92 -8.16
C LEU A 71 20.83 -28.69 -9.65
N THR A 72 20.33 -29.69 -10.37
CA THR A 72 20.08 -29.64 -11.81
C THR A 72 18.62 -29.42 -12.16
N THR A 73 17.69 -29.89 -11.33
CA THR A 73 16.25 -29.81 -11.60
C THR A 73 15.47 -29.54 -10.34
N VAL A 74 14.46 -28.66 -10.43
CA VAL A 74 13.41 -28.50 -9.43
C VAL A 74 12.07 -28.67 -10.12
N THR A 75 11.27 -29.64 -9.70
CA THR A 75 9.93 -29.90 -10.22
C THR A 75 8.91 -29.67 -9.11
N ASN A 76 8.05 -28.67 -9.25
CA ASN A 76 7.03 -28.39 -8.24
C ASN A 76 5.83 -29.35 -8.35
N ALA A 77 4.86 -29.20 -7.45
CA ALA A 77 3.68 -30.06 -7.36
C ALA A 77 2.76 -30.08 -8.59
N LEU A 78 2.83 -29.07 -9.46
CA LEU A 78 2.10 -29.04 -10.73
C LEU A 78 2.93 -29.56 -11.91
N GLY A 79 4.14 -30.06 -11.64
CA GLY A 79 5.05 -30.54 -12.67
C GLY A 79 5.78 -29.42 -13.40
N HIS A 80 5.76 -28.18 -12.91
CA HIS A 80 6.56 -27.11 -13.50
C HIS A 80 8.03 -27.36 -13.20
N VAL A 81 8.87 -27.40 -14.25
CA VAL A 81 10.27 -27.79 -14.15
C VAL A 81 11.18 -26.59 -14.36
N TYR A 82 12.02 -26.30 -13.39
CA TYR A 82 13.21 -25.47 -13.56
C TYR A 82 14.40 -26.39 -13.84
N THR A 83 15.22 -26.04 -14.83
CA THR A 83 16.49 -26.74 -15.09
C THR A 83 17.66 -25.78 -14.94
N LEU A 84 18.71 -26.24 -14.28
CA LEU A 84 19.94 -25.51 -14.03
C LEU A 84 21.08 -26.28 -14.69
N GLY A 85 21.95 -25.57 -15.40
CA GLY A 85 23.03 -26.19 -16.16
C GLY A 85 24.23 -25.29 -16.33
N ASN A 86 25.22 -25.83 -17.06
CA ASN A 86 26.49 -25.18 -17.36
C ASN A 86 27.14 -24.59 -16.10
N PHE A 87 27.40 -25.44 -15.11
CA PHE A 87 27.99 -24.99 -13.86
C PHE A 87 29.44 -24.57 -14.06
N ASP A 88 29.86 -23.47 -13.43
CA ASP A 88 31.27 -23.11 -13.35
C ASP A 88 32.03 -24.00 -12.35
N SER A 89 33.34 -23.78 -12.20
CA SER A 89 34.16 -24.55 -11.26
C SER A 89 33.80 -24.37 -9.78
N TYR A 90 32.97 -23.38 -9.45
CA TYR A 90 32.47 -23.12 -8.10
C TYR A 90 31.07 -23.73 -7.88
N GLY A 91 30.48 -24.36 -8.90
CA GLY A 91 29.12 -24.91 -8.82
C GLY A 91 28.02 -23.86 -9.04
N ASN A 92 28.35 -22.68 -9.58
CA ASN A 92 27.33 -21.68 -9.92
C ASN A 92 26.72 -22.01 -11.28
N PRO A 93 25.38 -22.00 -11.43
CA PRO A 93 24.73 -22.28 -12.72
C PRO A 93 24.93 -21.11 -13.69
N GLN A 94 25.37 -21.37 -14.92
CA GLN A 94 25.46 -20.35 -15.98
C GLN A 94 24.20 -20.28 -16.86
N ILE A 95 23.29 -21.26 -16.74
CA ILE A 95 21.99 -21.21 -17.38
C ILE A 95 20.92 -21.72 -16.41
N VAL A 96 19.80 -20.99 -16.34
CA VAL A 96 18.58 -21.39 -15.64
C VAL A 96 17.44 -21.31 -16.64
N THR A 97 16.79 -22.42 -16.94
CA THR A 97 15.61 -22.46 -17.81
C THR A 97 14.37 -22.61 -16.95
N ASP A 98 13.44 -21.66 -17.11
CA ASP A 98 12.17 -21.67 -16.39
C ASP A 98 11.16 -22.69 -16.99
N PRO A 99 10.03 -22.94 -16.33
CA PRO A 99 8.99 -23.85 -16.83
C PRO A 99 8.35 -23.43 -18.16
N ASN A 100 8.49 -22.17 -18.58
CA ASN A 100 8.04 -21.70 -19.90
C ASN A 100 9.09 -21.95 -21.00
N GLY A 101 10.22 -22.58 -20.68
CA GLY A 101 11.32 -22.81 -21.61
C GLY A 101 12.20 -21.59 -21.82
N VAL A 102 12.07 -20.53 -21.01
CA VAL A 102 12.88 -19.33 -21.12
C VAL A 102 14.21 -19.54 -20.42
N ALA A 103 15.30 -19.49 -21.18
CA ALA A 103 16.65 -19.53 -20.64
C ALA A 103 17.09 -18.15 -20.12
N THR A 104 17.54 -18.12 -18.87
CA THR A 104 18.30 -17.04 -18.27
C THR A 104 19.77 -17.44 -18.24
N THR A 105 20.60 -16.72 -18.98
CA THR A 105 22.07 -16.91 -18.96
C THR A 105 22.69 -16.03 -17.88
N LEU A 106 23.55 -16.63 -17.07
CA LEU A 106 24.25 -16.00 -15.94
C LEU A 106 25.75 -16.04 -16.21
N GLY A 107 26.40 -14.88 -16.17
CA GLY A 107 27.84 -14.75 -16.22
C GLY A 107 28.39 -14.38 -14.86
N TYR A 108 29.55 -14.92 -14.48
CA TYR A 108 30.19 -14.65 -13.21
C TYR A 108 31.60 -14.06 -13.39
N THR A 109 32.00 -13.23 -12.44
CA THR A 109 33.40 -12.80 -12.27
C THR A 109 34.26 -14.00 -11.86
N PRO A 110 35.61 -13.93 -12.00
CA PRO A 110 36.51 -14.98 -11.51
C PRO A 110 36.36 -15.32 -10.01
N GLN A 111 35.82 -14.38 -9.22
CA GLN A 111 35.52 -14.52 -7.79
C GLN A 111 34.14 -15.16 -7.51
N GLY A 112 33.35 -15.47 -8.54
CA GLY A 112 32.02 -16.08 -8.41
C GLY A 112 30.87 -15.09 -8.22
N TRP A 113 31.10 -13.78 -8.30
CA TRP A 113 30.01 -12.78 -8.25
C TRP A 113 29.30 -12.67 -9.59
N LEU A 114 27.98 -12.48 -9.59
CA LEU A 114 27.17 -12.36 -10.81
C LEU A 114 27.58 -11.12 -11.62
N ALA A 115 28.22 -11.29 -12.77
CA ALA A 115 28.66 -10.22 -13.66
C ALA A 115 27.60 -9.82 -14.70
N SER A 116 26.76 -10.76 -15.14
CA SER A 116 25.72 -10.49 -16.12
C SER A 116 24.52 -11.41 -15.98
N ARG A 117 23.34 -10.90 -16.30
CA ARG A 117 22.11 -11.67 -16.45
C ARG A 117 21.47 -11.34 -17.78
N THR A 118 21.24 -12.33 -18.62
CA THR A 118 20.61 -12.17 -19.93
C THR A 118 19.35 -13.01 -20.03
N VAL A 119 18.22 -12.36 -20.37
CA VAL A 119 16.93 -13.00 -20.65
C VAL A 119 16.38 -12.40 -21.93
N ASP A 120 16.02 -13.23 -22.90
CA ASP A 120 15.45 -12.79 -24.18
C ASP A 120 16.26 -11.63 -24.81
N SER A 121 17.57 -11.87 -24.98
CA SER A 121 18.57 -10.89 -25.46
C SER A 121 18.79 -9.64 -24.59
N SER A 122 17.98 -9.42 -23.55
CA SER A 122 18.08 -8.28 -22.66
C SER A 122 19.11 -8.57 -21.57
N THR A 123 20.22 -7.82 -21.56
CA THR A 123 21.36 -8.07 -20.66
C THR A 123 21.48 -6.98 -19.61
N THR A 124 21.45 -7.37 -18.33
CA THR A 124 21.86 -6.51 -17.20
C THR A 124 23.27 -6.88 -16.80
N GLN A 125 24.14 -5.89 -16.62
CA GLN A 125 25.54 -6.07 -16.22
C GLN A 125 25.79 -5.49 -14.83
N TYR A 126 26.67 -6.14 -14.09
CA TYR A 126 27.09 -5.77 -12.74
C TYR A 126 28.61 -5.65 -12.71
N SER A 127 29.11 -4.54 -12.18
CA SER A 127 30.54 -4.37 -11.89
C SER A 127 30.76 -4.28 -10.39
N TYR A 128 31.94 -4.71 -9.94
CA TYR A 128 32.28 -4.83 -8.53
C TYR A 128 33.63 -4.18 -8.26
N ASN A 129 33.86 -3.79 -7.01
CA ASN A 129 35.21 -3.51 -6.51
C ASN A 129 35.96 -4.82 -6.20
N GLU A 130 37.21 -4.73 -5.73
CA GLU A 130 38.07 -5.89 -5.43
C GLU A 130 37.54 -6.79 -4.30
N VAL A 131 36.58 -6.33 -3.49
CA VAL A 131 36.02 -7.04 -2.34
C VAL A 131 34.55 -7.46 -2.52
N GLY A 132 33.97 -7.17 -3.69
CA GLY A 132 32.65 -7.67 -4.10
C GLY A 132 31.48 -6.72 -3.85
N ASP A 133 31.74 -5.44 -3.54
CA ASP A 133 30.67 -4.43 -3.50
C ASP A 133 30.31 -4.00 -4.93
N ILE A 134 29.02 -3.94 -5.24
CA ILE A 134 28.52 -3.54 -6.57
C ILE A 134 28.85 -2.07 -6.81
N LEU A 135 29.66 -1.76 -7.82
CA LEU A 135 30.00 -0.39 -8.23
C LEU A 135 29.02 0.21 -9.25
N GLN A 136 28.48 -0.61 -10.14
CA GLN A 136 27.56 -0.15 -11.18
C GLN A 136 26.64 -1.29 -11.63
N ILE A 137 25.37 -0.97 -11.83
CA ILE A 137 24.41 -1.80 -12.54
C ILE A 137 24.08 -1.10 -13.86
N THR A 138 24.24 -1.80 -14.97
CA THR A 138 23.88 -1.32 -16.32
C THR A 138 22.74 -2.17 -16.85
N MET A 139 21.62 -1.54 -17.16
CA MET A 139 20.42 -2.16 -17.73
C MET A 139 20.61 -2.43 -19.24
N ALA A 140 19.69 -3.19 -19.84
CA ALA A 140 19.77 -3.62 -21.23
C ALA A 140 19.63 -2.47 -22.25
N ASP A 141 19.08 -1.33 -21.85
CA ASP A 141 19.00 -0.10 -22.64
C ASP A 141 20.25 0.79 -22.51
N GLY A 142 21.25 0.38 -21.71
CA GLY A 142 22.47 1.13 -21.43
C GLY A 142 22.37 2.11 -20.26
N ASN A 143 21.18 2.27 -19.65
CA ASN A 143 21.02 3.09 -18.46
C ASN A 143 21.75 2.47 -17.27
N TRP A 144 22.34 3.31 -16.41
CA TRP A 144 23.09 2.79 -15.26
C TRP A 144 22.90 3.59 -13.98
N ILE A 145 23.16 2.89 -12.87
CA ILE A 145 23.26 3.44 -11.52
C ILE A 145 24.61 3.01 -10.95
N LYS A 146 25.35 3.97 -10.40
CA LYS A 146 26.62 3.77 -9.69
C LYS A 146 26.43 3.88 -8.19
N TYR A 147 27.26 3.13 -7.47
CA TYR A 147 27.31 3.11 -6.01
C TYR A 147 28.73 3.43 -5.53
N ARG A 148 28.82 4.13 -4.40
CA ARG A 148 30.08 4.44 -3.72
C ARG A 148 30.01 3.95 -2.29
N TYR A 149 31.12 3.40 -1.80
CA TYR A 149 31.25 2.87 -0.44
C TYR A 149 32.39 3.57 0.29
N ASP A 150 32.33 3.61 1.61
CA ASP A 150 33.49 3.94 2.44
C ASP A 150 34.38 2.70 2.67
N ASP A 151 35.51 2.89 3.36
CA ASP A 151 36.47 1.81 3.67
C ASP A 151 35.88 0.70 4.54
N ALA A 152 34.78 0.97 5.24
CA ALA A 152 34.02 -0.02 6.00
C ALA A 152 32.97 -0.76 5.14
N ARG A 153 33.01 -0.57 3.81
CA ARG A 153 32.08 -1.16 2.82
C ARG A 153 30.62 -0.73 3.02
N ARG A 154 30.39 0.46 3.60
CA ARG A 154 29.05 1.01 3.80
C ARG A 154 28.72 1.96 2.64
N LEU A 155 27.49 1.89 2.13
CA LEU A 155 27.05 2.74 1.01
C LEU A 155 27.03 4.21 1.43
N ILE A 156 27.76 5.07 0.71
CA ILE A 156 27.86 6.51 0.95
C ILE A 156 27.42 7.38 -0.24
N GLY A 157 27.04 6.77 -1.35
CA GLY A 157 26.35 7.50 -2.40
C GLY A 157 25.89 6.69 -3.59
N VAL A 158 24.97 7.30 -4.33
CA VAL A 158 24.34 6.77 -5.54
C VAL A 158 24.41 7.83 -6.63
N THR A 159 24.65 7.45 -7.87
CA THR A 159 24.66 8.38 -9.02
C THR A 159 24.02 7.72 -10.23
N ASN A 160 23.16 8.43 -10.94
CA ASN A 160 22.55 7.94 -12.18
C ASN A 160 23.29 8.47 -13.43
N LEU A 161 22.91 7.98 -14.61
CA LEU A 161 23.50 8.39 -15.88
C LEU A 161 23.24 9.87 -16.26
N LEU A 162 22.30 10.56 -15.61
CA LEU A 162 22.10 12.02 -15.78
C LEU A 162 23.12 12.86 -14.98
N GLY A 163 23.94 12.23 -14.13
CA GLY A 163 24.87 12.91 -13.23
C GLY A 163 24.24 13.39 -11.92
N GLU A 164 22.96 13.08 -11.69
CA GLU A 164 22.27 13.33 -10.43
C GLU A 164 22.78 12.37 -9.36
N SER A 165 22.88 12.84 -8.12
CA SER A 165 23.46 12.03 -7.03
C SER A 165 22.71 12.13 -5.71
N ILE A 166 22.84 11.08 -4.92
CA ILE A 166 22.47 11.06 -3.50
C ILE A 166 23.74 10.77 -2.71
N ASP A 167 24.08 11.65 -1.76
CA ASP A 167 25.21 11.48 -0.86
C ASP A 167 24.72 11.15 0.56
N TYR A 168 25.35 10.17 1.20
CA TYR A 168 25.07 9.78 2.57
C TYR A 168 26.23 10.13 3.49
N THR A 169 25.90 10.73 4.63
CA THR A 169 26.84 10.89 5.74
C THR A 169 26.52 9.86 6.81
N LEU A 170 27.49 9.02 7.14
CA LEU A 170 27.35 7.97 8.15
C LEU A 170 28.11 8.33 9.42
N ASP A 171 27.57 7.99 10.59
CA ASP A 171 28.34 8.02 11.83
C ASP A 171 29.28 6.80 11.94
N SER A 172 30.00 6.68 13.05
CA SER A 172 30.91 5.55 13.30
C SER A 172 30.21 4.19 13.43
N MET A 173 28.91 4.16 13.74
CA MET A 173 28.11 2.93 13.79
C MET A 173 27.48 2.58 12.44
N GLY A 174 27.59 3.47 11.44
CA GLY A 174 27.01 3.29 10.11
C GLY A 174 25.60 3.85 9.98
N ASN A 175 25.10 4.56 10.99
CA ASN A 175 23.80 5.20 10.91
C ASN A 175 23.86 6.40 9.97
N ARG A 176 22.85 6.53 9.12
CA ARG A 176 22.76 7.58 8.09
C ARG A 176 22.25 8.90 8.68
N THR A 177 23.20 9.76 9.06
CA THR A 177 22.96 11.06 9.70
C THR A 177 22.55 12.17 8.73
N SER A 178 22.85 12.04 7.45
CA SER A 178 22.43 13.02 6.43
C SER A 178 22.28 12.39 5.06
N ASP A 179 21.31 12.91 4.31
CA ASP A 179 20.95 12.54 2.95
C ASP A 179 20.94 13.81 2.13
N THR A 180 21.77 13.89 1.11
CA THR A 180 21.84 15.09 0.27
C THR A 180 21.64 14.68 -1.17
N ILE A 181 20.53 15.13 -1.76
CA ILE A 181 20.26 14.90 -3.18
C ILE A 181 20.74 16.12 -3.96
N LYS A 182 21.52 15.87 -5.00
CA LYS A 182 22.09 16.90 -5.86
C LYS A 182 21.68 16.71 -7.31
N ASP A 183 21.47 17.84 -7.99
CA ASP A 183 21.35 17.86 -9.44
C ASP A 183 22.69 17.57 -10.13
N SER A 184 22.66 17.51 -11.46
CA SER A 184 23.84 17.25 -12.28
C SER A 184 24.91 18.37 -12.23
N ASN A 185 24.58 19.55 -11.70
CA ASN A 185 25.52 20.65 -11.45
C ASN A 185 26.08 20.63 -10.01
N GLY A 186 25.62 19.70 -9.17
CA GLY A 186 26.02 19.57 -7.76
C GLY A 186 25.20 20.43 -6.79
N ALA A 187 24.15 21.10 -7.24
CA ALA A 187 23.29 21.91 -6.36
C ALA A 187 22.39 21.00 -5.51
N ILE A 188 22.29 21.30 -4.21
CA ILE A 188 21.44 20.53 -3.28
C ILE A 188 19.98 20.88 -3.54
N VAL A 189 19.21 19.89 -3.96
CA VAL A 189 17.77 20.01 -4.23
C VAL A 189 16.92 19.40 -3.13
N HIS A 190 17.48 18.49 -2.33
CA HIS A 190 16.80 17.93 -1.15
C HIS A 190 17.78 17.56 -0.04
N LEU A 191 17.36 17.77 1.20
CA LEU A 191 18.18 17.54 2.40
C LEU A 191 17.35 16.95 3.54
N GLN A 192 17.76 15.79 4.05
CA GLN A 192 17.22 15.22 5.29
C GLN A 192 18.36 14.87 6.25
N ARG A 193 18.18 15.19 7.53
CA ARG A 193 19.15 14.90 8.60
C ARG A 193 18.53 14.04 9.68
N ARG A 194 19.36 13.25 10.35
CA ARG A 194 18.98 12.34 11.43
C ARG A 194 19.98 12.38 12.56
N VAL A 195 19.48 12.25 13.78
CA VAL A 195 20.30 12.10 14.99
C VAL A 195 19.95 10.77 15.62
N PHE A 196 20.99 10.00 15.92
CA PHE A 196 20.88 8.71 16.58
C PHE A 196 21.44 8.78 17.99
N ASP A 197 20.86 8.00 18.89
CA ASP A 197 21.46 7.77 20.19
C ASP A 197 22.59 6.73 20.13
N GLU A 198 23.16 6.39 21.27
CA GLU A 198 24.30 5.49 21.39
C GLU A 198 23.97 4.05 21.00
N LEU A 199 22.68 3.72 20.91
CA LEU A 199 22.17 2.41 20.49
C LEU A 199 21.93 2.35 18.97
N GLY A 200 22.17 3.44 18.24
CA GLY A 200 21.87 3.54 16.81
C GLY A 200 20.39 3.78 16.53
N ARG A 201 19.64 4.31 17.49
CA ARG A 201 18.19 4.52 17.38
C ARG A 201 17.90 5.96 17.01
N LEU A 202 16.98 6.16 16.09
CA LEU A 202 16.63 7.48 15.59
C LEU A 202 15.94 8.30 16.69
N ILE A 203 16.58 9.34 17.23
CA ILE A 203 15.98 10.22 18.24
C ILE A 203 15.50 11.56 17.66
N LYS A 204 16.02 11.96 16.49
CA LYS A 204 15.53 13.14 15.76
C LYS A 204 15.58 12.91 14.25
N ALA A 205 14.52 13.27 13.56
CA ALA A 205 14.52 13.50 12.12
C ALA A 205 14.33 15.00 11.86
N VAL A 206 15.21 15.60 11.07
CA VAL A 206 15.25 17.04 10.82
C VAL A 206 15.21 17.27 9.32
N GLY A 207 14.14 17.91 8.84
CA GLY A 207 14.04 18.29 7.43
C GLY A 207 14.91 19.51 7.09
N ALA A 208 14.83 19.97 5.85
CA ALA A 208 15.69 21.03 5.34
C ALA A 208 15.48 22.35 6.10
N ASP A 209 14.22 22.71 6.38
CA ASP A 209 13.82 23.93 7.11
C ASP A 209 13.88 23.78 8.65
N ASN A 210 14.56 22.76 9.16
CA ASN A 210 14.76 22.44 10.59
C ASN A 210 13.51 22.02 11.37
N GLN A 211 12.39 21.77 10.70
CA GLN A 211 11.26 21.05 11.29
C GLN A 211 11.77 19.71 11.82
N THR A 212 11.58 19.50 13.12
CA THR A 212 12.23 18.42 13.87
C THR A 212 11.17 17.52 14.48
N ARG A 213 11.13 16.27 14.05
CA ARG A 213 10.40 15.21 14.74
C ARG A 213 11.33 14.52 15.72
N ARG A 214 10.83 14.19 16.91
CA ARG A 214 11.59 13.56 18.00
C ARG A 214 10.99 12.21 18.36
N TYR A 215 11.83 11.28 18.78
CA TYR A 215 11.42 9.95 19.19
C TYR A 215 12.02 9.61 20.54
N ASP A 216 11.20 8.98 21.38
CA ASP A 216 11.56 8.56 22.72
C ASP A 216 11.54 7.03 22.79
N TYR A 217 12.48 6.47 23.54
CA TYR A 217 12.59 5.03 23.76
C TYR A 217 12.63 4.71 25.25
N ASP A 218 11.95 3.62 25.63
CA ASP A 218 12.05 3.06 26.97
C ASP A 218 13.39 2.34 27.19
N LEU A 219 13.54 1.69 28.35
CA LEU A 219 14.75 0.95 28.72
C LEU A 219 14.89 -0.41 28.01
N ASN A 220 13.80 -0.93 27.45
CA ASN A 220 13.78 -2.20 26.73
C ASN A 220 13.92 -2.04 25.22
N ASP A 221 14.12 -0.80 24.76
CA ASP A 221 14.32 -0.40 23.36
C ASP A 221 13.06 -0.19 22.54
N ASN A 222 11.90 -0.16 23.19
CA ASN A 222 10.67 0.09 22.50
C ASN A 222 10.50 1.61 22.29
N GLN A 223 10.03 2.02 21.11
CA GLN A 223 9.67 3.42 20.86
C GLN A 223 8.47 3.78 21.74
N ALA A 224 8.72 4.49 22.83
CA ALA A 224 7.73 4.86 23.85
C ALA A 224 7.00 6.17 23.52
N GLY A 225 7.50 6.94 22.55
CA GLY A 225 6.82 8.13 22.10
C GLY A 225 7.40 8.74 20.84
N SER A 226 6.60 9.59 20.22
CA SER A 226 7.00 10.46 19.12
C SER A 226 6.43 11.86 19.34
N THR A 227 7.16 12.87 18.90
CA THR A 227 6.75 14.28 18.98
C THR A 227 6.93 14.92 17.62
N THR A 228 5.87 15.54 17.10
CA THR A 228 5.92 16.25 15.81
C THR A 228 6.70 17.55 15.91
N ALA A 229 6.89 18.26 14.79
CA ALA A 229 7.63 19.53 14.80
C ALA A 229 6.82 20.66 15.45
N ARG A 230 5.49 20.49 15.58
CA ARG A 230 4.59 21.36 16.34
C ARG A 230 4.38 20.92 17.80
N ASP A 231 5.23 20.03 18.30
CA ASP A 231 5.20 19.49 19.67
C ASP A 231 3.92 18.71 20.03
N HIS A 232 3.23 18.14 19.02
CA HIS A 232 2.16 17.17 19.25
C HIS A 232 2.76 15.81 19.62
N LYS A 233 2.39 15.25 20.77
CA LYS A 233 3.01 14.05 21.33
C LYS A 233 2.11 12.83 21.25
N THR A 234 2.61 11.75 20.64
CA THR A 234 2.03 10.41 20.73
C THR A 234 2.86 9.59 21.72
N GLN A 235 2.21 8.80 22.57
CA GLN A 235 2.86 7.94 23.56
C GLN A 235 2.44 6.49 23.34
N GLN A 236 3.37 5.58 23.59
CA GLN A 236 3.18 4.15 23.43
C GLN A 236 3.58 3.45 24.74
N ALA A 237 2.81 2.46 25.16
CA ALA A 237 3.16 1.61 26.29
C ALA A 237 3.20 0.15 25.86
N PHE A 238 4.10 -0.60 26.47
CA PHE A 238 4.36 -1.99 26.15
C PHE A 238 4.05 -2.87 27.36
N ASP A 239 3.58 -4.09 27.10
CA ASP A 239 3.39 -5.08 28.16
C ASP A 239 4.72 -5.69 28.61
N ALA A 240 4.68 -6.62 29.58
CA ALA A 240 5.88 -7.27 30.11
C ALA A 240 6.63 -8.13 29.07
N LEU A 241 6.00 -8.45 27.93
CA LEU A 241 6.59 -9.17 26.81
C LEU A 241 7.08 -8.23 25.69
N ASN A 242 7.10 -6.91 25.94
CA ASN A 242 7.46 -5.86 24.98
C ASN A 242 6.51 -5.73 23.77
N ARG A 243 5.24 -6.10 23.93
CA ARG A 243 4.22 -5.93 22.88
C ARG A 243 3.45 -4.63 23.11
N LEU A 244 3.06 -3.95 22.04
CA LEU A 244 2.37 -2.66 22.11
C LEU A 244 0.99 -2.82 22.76
N SER A 245 0.84 -2.40 24.00
CA SER A 245 -0.41 -2.55 24.76
C SER A 245 -1.32 -1.33 24.67
N LYS A 246 -0.76 -0.15 24.44
CA LYS A 246 -1.49 1.12 24.50
C LYS A 246 -0.83 2.20 23.66
N ILE A 247 -1.66 3.01 23.02
CA ILE A 247 -1.29 4.23 22.31
C ILE A 247 -2.11 5.38 22.92
N VAL A 248 -1.47 6.50 23.20
CA VAL A 248 -2.12 7.75 23.60
C VAL A 248 -1.79 8.80 22.55
N ASP A 249 -2.79 9.28 21.85
CA ASP A 249 -2.63 10.30 20.82
C ASP A 249 -2.47 11.72 21.42
N PRO A 250 -2.06 12.72 20.62
CA PRO A 250 -1.91 14.11 21.07
C PRO A 250 -3.16 14.74 21.72
N LEU A 251 -4.36 14.28 21.37
CA LEU A 251 -5.64 14.73 21.95
C LEU A 251 -6.07 13.89 23.16
N GLN A 252 -5.18 13.04 23.68
CA GLN A 252 -5.39 12.12 24.81
C GLN A 252 -6.38 10.99 24.52
N GLY A 253 -6.70 10.73 23.25
CA GLY A 253 -7.41 9.53 22.85
C GLY A 253 -6.56 8.29 23.10
N VAL A 254 -7.19 7.20 23.54
CA VAL A 254 -6.50 5.97 23.92
C VAL A 254 -6.90 4.83 22.99
N THR A 255 -5.92 4.24 22.32
CA THR A 255 -6.08 2.93 21.68
C THR A 255 -5.44 1.87 22.57
N ALA A 256 -6.16 0.81 22.90
CA ALA A 256 -5.64 -0.29 23.72
C ALA A 256 -5.66 -1.61 22.93
N LEU A 257 -4.63 -2.42 23.11
CA LEU A 257 -4.47 -3.72 22.47
C LEU A 257 -4.32 -4.82 23.52
N SER A 258 -4.90 -5.98 23.26
CA SER A 258 -4.70 -7.20 24.04
C SER A 258 -4.21 -8.33 23.15
N TYR A 259 -3.51 -9.29 23.73
CA TYR A 259 -2.86 -10.38 23.01
C TYR A 259 -3.12 -11.74 23.66
N ASN A 260 -3.04 -12.80 22.87
CA ASN A 260 -2.97 -14.18 23.38
C ASN A 260 -1.51 -14.56 23.75
N PRO A 261 -1.26 -15.80 24.24
CA PRO A 261 0.10 -16.28 24.52
C PRO A 261 1.00 -16.45 23.29
N ASP A 262 0.46 -16.47 22.07
CA ASP A 262 1.20 -16.61 20.80
C ASP A 262 1.48 -15.25 20.13
N ASP A 263 1.42 -14.16 20.91
CA ASP A 263 1.66 -12.77 20.48
C ASP A 263 0.70 -12.25 19.40
N LYS A 264 -0.48 -12.85 19.24
CA LYS A 264 -1.53 -12.39 18.33
C LYS A 264 -2.50 -11.44 19.02
N VAL A 265 -2.87 -10.34 18.35
CA VAL A 265 -3.81 -9.33 18.85
C VAL A 265 -5.21 -9.93 18.96
N THR A 266 -5.78 -10.02 20.15
CA THR A 266 -7.14 -10.54 20.39
C THR A 266 -8.19 -9.45 20.54
N GLN A 267 -7.77 -8.22 20.83
CA GLN A 267 -8.68 -7.10 21.03
C GLN A 267 -8.00 -5.79 20.68
N VAL A 268 -8.74 -4.91 20.01
CA VAL A 268 -8.40 -3.49 19.83
C VAL A 268 -9.58 -2.67 20.37
N VAL A 269 -9.29 -1.72 21.25
CA VAL A 269 -10.26 -0.73 21.76
C VAL A 269 -9.84 0.64 21.25
N ASP A 270 -10.73 1.32 20.54
CA ASP A 270 -10.46 2.64 19.98
C ASP A 270 -10.66 3.78 21.02
N PRO A 271 -10.29 5.03 20.72
CA PRO A 271 -10.45 6.16 21.62
C PRO A 271 -11.89 6.47 22.07
N ARG A 272 -12.92 5.95 21.42
CA ARG A 272 -14.33 6.05 21.84
C ARG A 272 -14.76 4.89 22.72
N GLY A 273 -13.93 3.85 22.85
CA GLY A 273 -14.26 2.61 23.55
C GLY A 273 -14.89 1.54 22.66
N VAL A 274 -15.00 1.77 21.34
CA VAL A 274 -15.47 0.76 20.39
C VAL A 274 -14.43 -0.36 20.36
N THR A 275 -14.91 -1.60 20.42
CA THR A 275 -14.05 -2.77 20.53
C THR A 275 -14.19 -3.65 19.28
N THR A 276 -13.04 -4.02 18.71
CA THR A 276 -12.92 -5.11 17.74
C THR A 276 -12.17 -6.27 18.39
N ARG A 277 -12.65 -7.51 18.18
CA ARG A 277 -12.03 -8.73 18.75
C ARG A 277 -11.67 -9.74 17.67
N TYR A 278 -10.61 -10.49 17.93
CA TYR A 278 -10.13 -11.56 17.06
C TYR A 278 -9.93 -12.85 17.85
N THR A 279 -10.22 -13.98 17.22
CA THR A 279 -9.91 -15.31 17.75
C THR A 279 -9.02 -16.06 16.78
N TYR A 280 -8.20 -16.97 17.30
CA TYR A 280 -7.22 -17.72 16.52
C TYR A 280 -7.33 -19.23 16.80
N ASP A 281 -6.92 -20.05 15.84
CA ASP A 281 -6.66 -21.47 16.05
C ASP A 281 -5.24 -21.70 16.62
N SER A 282 -4.88 -22.96 16.85
CA SER A 282 -3.55 -23.35 17.37
C SER A 282 -2.40 -23.17 16.39
N GLN A 283 -2.67 -22.88 15.11
CA GLN A 283 -1.66 -22.54 14.10
C GLN A 283 -1.51 -21.03 13.93
N GLY A 284 -2.30 -20.23 14.66
CA GLY A 284 -2.27 -18.77 14.60
C GLY A 284 -3.13 -18.17 13.48
N ASN A 285 -4.00 -18.94 12.83
CA ASN A 285 -4.94 -18.42 11.84
C ASN A 285 -6.14 -17.76 12.51
N GLN A 286 -6.57 -16.60 12.01
CA GLN A 286 -7.71 -15.88 12.56
C GLN A 286 -9.02 -16.60 12.25
N THR A 287 -9.69 -17.18 13.24
CA THR A 287 -10.96 -17.91 13.07
C THR A 287 -12.20 -17.02 13.16
N SER A 288 -12.10 -15.84 13.77
CA SER A 288 -13.20 -14.86 13.80
C SER A 288 -12.69 -13.43 13.95
N SER A 289 -13.46 -12.50 13.40
CA SER A 289 -13.37 -11.05 13.62
C SER A 289 -14.73 -10.54 14.07
N ILE A 290 -14.79 -9.83 15.18
CA ILE A 290 -16.01 -9.29 15.78
C ILE A 290 -15.87 -7.78 15.88
N SER A 291 -16.54 -7.04 15.01
CA SER A 291 -16.54 -5.58 15.00
C SER A 291 -17.96 -5.04 15.09
N ALA A 292 -18.18 -3.96 15.82
CA ALA A 292 -19.47 -3.26 15.82
C ALA A 292 -19.71 -2.51 14.49
N ASP A 293 -18.65 -2.19 13.74
CA ASP A 293 -18.72 -1.51 12.44
C ASP A 293 -19.13 -2.46 11.30
N SER A 294 -18.62 -3.69 11.31
CA SER A 294 -18.86 -4.68 10.22
C SER A 294 -19.58 -5.96 10.66
N GLY A 295 -19.95 -6.07 11.93
CA GLY A 295 -20.49 -7.30 12.52
C GLY A 295 -19.44 -8.41 12.70
N THR A 296 -19.91 -9.64 12.90
CA THR A 296 -19.07 -10.83 13.11
C THR A 296 -18.81 -11.57 11.80
N SER A 297 -17.54 -11.82 11.51
CA SER A 297 -17.10 -12.74 10.46
C SER A 297 -16.39 -13.96 11.04
N THR A 298 -16.51 -15.11 10.40
CA THR A 298 -15.81 -16.36 10.76
C THR A 298 -15.05 -16.92 9.58
N PHE A 299 -13.97 -17.65 9.87
CA PHE A 299 -13.02 -18.15 8.88
C PHE A 299 -12.61 -19.58 9.23
N ALA A 300 -12.42 -20.41 8.19
CA ALA A 300 -11.90 -21.78 8.31
C ALA A 300 -10.75 -21.99 7.34
N TYR A 301 -9.78 -22.80 7.76
CA TYR A 301 -8.51 -23.00 7.05
C TYR A 301 -8.25 -24.49 6.81
N ASP A 302 -7.44 -24.81 5.79
CA ASP A 302 -6.87 -26.14 5.58
C ASP A 302 -5.54 -26.33 6.36
N GLU A 303 -4.92 -27.49 6.21
CA GLU A 303 -3.66 -27.86 6.88
C GLU A 303 -2.43 -27.04 6.42
N ALA A 304 -2.53 -26.37 5.27
CA ALA A 304 -1.53 -25.44 4.76
C ALA A 304 -1.85 -23.97 5.09
N ASN A 305 -2.81 -23.72 5.99
CA ASN A 305 -3.25 -22.39 6.41
C ASN A 305 -3.90 -21.56 5.27
N ASN A 306 -4.41 -22.21 4.23
CA ASN A 306 -5.21 -21.52 3.22
C ASN A 306 -6.64 -21.31 3.73
N LEU A 307 -7.20 -20.12 3.54
CA LEU A 307 -8.59 -19.82 3.89
C LEU A 307 -9.54 -20.59 2.97
N ILE A 308 -10.24 -21.61 3.46
CA ILE A 308 -11.16 -22.43 2.64
C ILE A 308 -12.62 -21.97 2.73
N ARG A 309 -13.00 -21.24 3.79
CA ARG A 309 -14.35 -20.70 3.96
C ARG A 309 -14.34 -19.44 4.80
N SER A 310 -15.15 -18.45 4.42
CA SER A 310 -15.51 -17.31 5.25
C SER A 310 -17.02 -17.13 5.32
N THR A 311 -17.54 -16.67 6.46
CA THR A 311 -18.94 -16.24 6.61
C THR A 311 -18.98 -14.83 7.19
N ASP A 312 -19.69 -13.92 6.54
CA ASP A 312 -19.83 -12.53 7.02
C ASP A 312 -21.01 -12.35 7.99
N ALA A 313 -21.18 -11.13 8.51
CA ALA A 313 -22.25 -10.81 9.47
C ALA A 313 -23.67 -10.88 8.88
N ARG A 314 -23.82 -10.92 7.55
CA ARG A 314 -25.11 -11.14 6.87
C ARG A 314 -25.43 -12.63 6.74
N GLY A 315 -24.51 -13.52 7.13
CA GLY A 315 -24.60 -14.96 6.91
C GLY A 315 -24.20 -15.38 5.49
N VAL A 316 -23.56 -14.51 4.71
CA VAL A 316 -23.09 -14.84 3.37
C VAL A 316 -21.85 -15.72 3.49
N VAL A 317 -21.96 -16.96 3.00
CA VAL A 317 -20.86 -17.92 2.92
C VAL A 317 -20.11 -17.72 1.62
N THR A 318 -18.78 -17.69 1.73
CA THR A 318 -17.84 -17.76 0.62
C THR A 318 -16.93 -18.95 0.81
N ASP A 319 -16.84 -19.82 -0.20
CA ASP A 319 -15.93 -20.95 -0.23
C ASP A 319 -14.76 -20.67 -1.17
N TYR A 320 -13.58 -21.15 -0.81
CA TYR A 320 -12.33 -20.94 -1.55
C TYR A 320 -11.70 -22.29 -1.88
N LYS A 321 -11.02 -22.36 -3.04
CA LYS A 321 -10.28 -23.56 -3.45
C LYS A 321 -8.91 -23.20 -3.99
N TYR A 322 -7.95 -24.06 -3.74
CA TYR A 322 -6.55 -23.85 -4.08
C TYR A 322 -6.00 -25.04 -4.86
N ASP A 323 -5.08 -24.78 -5.79
CA ASP A 323 -4.31 -25.83 -6.46
C ASP A 323 -3.19 -26.39 -5.56
N ALA A 324 -2.40 -27.33 -6.08
CA ALA A 324 -1.29 -27.97 -5.35
C ALA A 324 -0.10 -27.05 -5.04
N LEU A 325 -0.07 -25.82 -5.57
CA LEU A 325 0.90 -24.78 -5.20
C LEU A 325 0.29 -23.76 -4.23
N ASN A 326 -0.89 -24.06 -3.67
CA ASN A 326 -1.64 -23.15 -2.81
C ASN A 326 -2.04 -21.83 -3.48
N ARG A 327 -2.21 -21.82 -4.81
CA ARG A 327 -2.75 -20.65 -5.53
C ARG A 327 -4.28 -20.74 -5.57
N LEU A 328 -4.95 -19.62 -5.28
CA LEU A 328 -6.41 -19.55 -5.29
C LEU A 328 -6.94 -19.77 -6.71
N VAL A 329 -7.72 -20.83 -6.93
CA VAL A 329 -8.33 -21.18 -8.23
C VAL A 329 -9.83 -20.93 -8.28
N SER A 330 -10.51 -20.80 -7.14
CA SER A 330 -11.95 -20.51 -7.10
C SER A 330 -12.36 -19.78 -5.82
N LYS A 331 -13.31 -18.86 -5.98
CA LYS A 331 -14.10 -18.25 -4.90
C LYS A 331 -15.58 -18.41 -5.25
N SER A 332 -16.34 -19.19 -4.49
CA SER A 332 -17.75 -19.47 -4.78
C SER A 332 -18.68 -18.93 -3.69
N TYR A 333 -19.87 -18.49 -4.09
CA TYR A 333 -20.93 -18.01 -3.21
C TYR A 333 -22.12 -18.98 -3.30
N PRO A 334 -22.22 -20.00 -2.44
CA PRO A 334 -23.21 -21.09 -2.60
C PRO A 334 -24.67 -20.60 -2.69
N ALA A 335 -25.00 -19.51 -1.99
CA ALA A 335 -26.33 -18.89 -2.02
C ALA A 335 -26.56 -18.02 -3.28
N THR A 336 -25.50 -17.67 -4.02
CA THR A 336 -25.57 -16.85 -5.24
C THR A 336 -24.50 -17.28 -6.26
N PRO A 337 -24.59 -18.49 -6.86
CA PRO A 337 -23.54 -19.02 -7.74
C PRO A 337 -23.24 -18.15 -8.98
N ALA A 338 -24.14 -17.24 -9.34
CA ALA A 338 -23.91 -16.24 -10.38
C ALA A 338 -22.73 -15.29 -10.08
N LEU A 339 -22.26 -15.23 -8.84
CA LEU A 339 -21.10 -14.44 -8.40
C LEU A 339 -19.82 -15.27 -8.27
N ASP A 340 -19.84 -16.56 -8.64
CA ASP A 340 -18.67 -17.42 -8.56
C ASP A 340 -17.53 -16.88 -9.44
N ILE A 341 -16.31 -17.00 -8.90
CA ILE A 341 -15.08 -16.55 -9.53
C ILE A 341 -14.18 -17.76 -9.72
N LYS A 342 -13.59 -17.86 -10.91
CA LYS A 342 -12.55 -18.81 -11.25
C LYS A 342 -11.29 -18.08 -11.65
N PHE A 343 -10.17 -18.45 -11.04
CA PHE A 343 -8.85 -17.97 -11.42
C PHE A 343 -8.17 -19.03 -12.28
N LEU A 344 -7.56 -18.59 -13.36
CA LEU A 344 -6.92 -19.43 -14.36
C LEU A 344 -5.41 -19.14 -14.33
N TYR A 345 -4.61 -20.20 -14.31
CA TYR A 345 -3.14 -20.12 -14.32
C TYR A 345 -2.57 -21.01 -15.42
N ASP A 346 -1.31 -20.75 -15.79
CA ASP A 346 -0.48 -21.67 -16.57
C ASP A 346 -0.94 -21.95 -18.01
N GLN A 347 -1.88 -21.17 -18.56
CA GLN A 347 -2.27 -21.35 -19.96
C GLN A 347 -1.18 -20.87 -20.92
N THR A 348 -0.73 -21.76 -21.81
CA THR A 348 0.32 -21.51 -22.82
C THR A 348 -0.21 -21.36 -24.25
N ALA A 349 -1.53 -21.42 -24.44
CA ALA A 349 -2.15 -21.26 -25.75
C ALA A 349 -1.75 -19.93 -26.42
N ASN A 350 -1.67 -19.94 -27.76
CA ASN A 350 -1.31 -18.76 -28.57
C ASN A 350 0.06 -18.15 -28.23
N GLY A 351 1.02 -18.96 -27.78
CA GLY A 351 2.39 -18.52 -27.49
C GLY A 351 2.53 -17.79 -26.15
N ASN A 352 1.59 -17.95 -25.23
CA ASN A 352 1.64 -17.32 -23.92
C ASN A 352 2.70 -17.96 -23.01
N TYR A 353 3.53 -17.16 -22.36
CA TYR A 353 4.47 -17.60 -21.31
C TYR A 353 3.76 -17.64 -19.95
N GLY A 354 2.69 -18.43 -19.87
CA GLY A 354 1.73 -18.42 -18.76
C GLY A 354 2.09 -19.28 -17.55
N ILE A 355 3.01 -20.23 -17.65
CA ILE A 355 3.33 -21.18 -16.57
C ILE A 355 3.94 -20.44 -15.38
N GLY A 356 3.37 -20.69 -14.20
CA GLY A 356 3.66 -20.00 -12.95
C GLY A 356 2.95 -18.66 -12.78
N ARG A 357 2.06 -18.26 -13.70
CA ARG A 357 1.40 -16.94 -13.71
C ARG A 357 -0.11 -17.07 -13.83
N ARG A 358 -0.86 -16.12 -13.25
CA ARG A 358 -2.29 -15.97 -13.50
C ARG A 358 -2.52 -15.55 -14.95
N THR A 359 -3.21 -16.39 -15.72
CA THR A 359 -3.49 -16.19 -17.14
C THR A 359 -4.95 -15.83 -17.40
N GLY A 360 -5.83 -15.90 -16.40
CA GLY A 360 -7.15 -15.30 -16.49
C GLY A 360 -7.98 -15.32 -15.22
N ILE A 361 -9.12 -14.65 -15.29
CA ILE A 361 -10.18 -14.56 -14.30
C ILE A 361 -11.50 -14.72 -15.05
N GLN A 362 -12.39 -15.55 -14.54
CA GLN A 362 -13.76 -15.67 -15.02
C GLN A 362 -14.70 -15.39 -13.84
N ASP A 363 -15.61 -14.44 -14.00
CA ASP A 363 -16.56 -14.02 -12.96
C ASP A 363 -17.89 -13.55 -13.56
N SER A 364 -18.76 -12.97 -12.73
CA SER A 364 -20.08 -12.47 -13.11
C SER A 364 -20.07 -11.28 -14.09
N ALA A 365 -18.93 -10.62 -14.23
CA ALA A 365 -18.71 -9.49 -15.13
C ALA A 365 -18.15 -9.93 -16.50
N GLY A 366 -17.51 -11.10 -16.59
CA GLY A 366 -17.05 -11.71 -17.83
C GLY A 366 -15.77 -12.52 -17.65
N VAL A 367 -14.96 -12.58 -18.71
CA VAL A 367 -13.63 -13.21 -18.71
C VAL A 367 -12.59 -12.14 -18.93
N LEU A 368 -11.53 -12.17 -18.13
CA LEU A 368 -10.35 -11.32 -18.23
C LEU A 368 -9.12 -12.21 -18.38
N THR A 369 -8.43 -12.18 -19.51
CA THR A 369 -7.24 -12.99 -19.78
C THR A 369 -5.97 -12.16 -19.93
N TYR A 370 -4.84 -12.80 -19.67
CA TYR A 370 -3.51 -12.20 -19.62
C TYR A 370 -2.54 -12.96 -20.52
N THR A 371 -1.75 -12.23 -21.31
CA THR A 371 -0.66 -12.77 -22.13
C THR A 371 0.66 -12.15 -21.73
N TYR A 372 1.70 -12.98 -21.57
CA TYR A 372 3.03 -12.59 -21.12
C TYR A 372 4.07 -12.86 -22.21
N ASP A 373 5.12 -12.04 -22.24
CA ASP A 373 6.34 -12.31 -23.04
C ASP A 373 7.34 -13.21 -22.28
N ALA A 374 8.45 -13.56 -22.95
CA ALA A 374 9.51 -14.39 -22.38
C ALA A 374 10.21 -13.73 -21.17
N LYS A 375 10.17 -12.41 -21.04
CA LYS A 375 10.72 -11.67 -19.89
C LYS A 375 9.74 -11.61 -18.72
N GLY A 376 8.52 -12.12 -18.91
CA GLY A 376 7.44 -12.11 -17.93
C GLY A 376 6.63 -10.82 -17.92
N ASN A 377 6.84 -9.91 -18.88
CA ASN A 377 6.03 -8.70 -18.98
C ASN A 377 4.64 -9.05 -19.52
N LEU A 378 3.60 -8.44 -18.96
CA LEU A 378 2.26 -8.58 -19.51
C LEU A 378 2.13 -7.76 -20.79
N THR A 379 1.94 -8.40 -21.93
CA THR A 379 1.83 -7.76 -23.25
C THR A 379 0.40 -7.55 -23.70
N ASN A 380 -0.55 -8.31 -23.16
CA ASN A 380 -1.94 -8.21 -23.55
C ASN A 380 -2.91 -8.53 -22.40
N GLN A 381 -3.96 -7.74 -22.31
CA GLN A 381 -5.12 -7.96 -21.46
C GLN A 381 -6.36 -7.97 -22.35
N HIS A 382 -7.07 -9.09 -22.37
CA HIS A 382 -8.28 -9.26 -23.18
C HIS A 382 -9.48 -9.51 -22.28
N ARG A 383 -10.58 -8.80 -22.50
CA ARG A 383 -11.76 -8.84 -21.65
C ARG A 383 -13.04 -9.05 -22.43
N SER A 384 -13.95 -9.89 -21.94
CA SER A 384 -15.36 -9.90 -22.34
C SER A 384 -16.22 -9.10 -21.36
N VAL A 385 -17.20 -8.38 -21.90
CA VAL A 385 -18.11 -7.50 -21.16
C VAL A 385 -19.53 -7.77 -21.65
N GLY A 386 -20.41 -8.17 -20.75
CA GLY A 386 -21.83 -8.31 -21.07
C GLY A 386 -22.48 -6.93 -21.26
N VAL A 387 -22.89 -6.61 -22.50
CA VAL A 387 -23.59 -5.37 -22.87
C VAL A 387 -24.99 -5.71 -23.37
N ASN A 388 -26.00 -5.35 -22.59
CA ASN A 388 -27.41 -5.67 -22.86
C ASN A 388 -27.61 -7.17 -23.17
N ALA A 389 -27.95 -7.53 -24.40
CA ALA A 389 -28.21 -8.90 -24.85
C ALA A 389 -27.01 -9.61 -25.50
N GLY A 390 -25.82 -8.98 -25.57
CA GLY A 390 -24.63 -9.57 -26.22
C GLY A 390 -23.33 -9.32 -25.47
N ASP A 391 -22.25 -9.93 -25.95
CA ASP A 391 -20.90 -9.76 -25.39
C ASP A 391 -20.07 -8.82 -26.25
N TYR A 392 -19.40 -7.88 -25.59
CA TYR A 392 -18.41 -6.98 -26.17
C TYR A 392 -17.01 -7.36 -25.71
N TYR A 393 -16.03 -7.24 -26.60
CA TYR A 393 -14.64 -7.61 -26.31
C TYR A 393 -13.72 -6.40 -26.37
N GLU A 394 -12.88 -6.26 -25.35
CA GLU A 394 -11.90 -5.19 -25.20
C GLU A 394 -10.50 -5.77 -25.11
N ASN A 395 -9.56 -5.10 -25.76
CA ASN A 395 -8.16 -5.49 -25.74
C ASN A 395 -7.31 -4.29 -25.35
N ILE A 396 -6.44 -4.48 -24.35
CA ILE A 396 -5.40 -3.55 -23.99
C ILE A 396 -4.05 -4.23 -24.25
N SER A 397 -3.20 -3.60 -25.05
CA SER A 397 -1.85 -4.11 -25.31
C SER A 397 -0.80 -3.24 -24.63
N TYR A 398 0.32 -3.85 -24.28
CA TYR A 398 1.45 -3.18 -23.62
C TYR A 398 2.74 -3.48 -24.37
N GLY A 399 3.51 -2.45 -24.65
CA GLY A 399 4.83 -2.56 -25.27
C GLY A 399 5.92 -2.13 -24.29
N TYR A 400 7.02 -2.88 -24.27
CA TYR A 400 8.16 -2.64 -23.38
C TYR A 400 9.45 -2.47 -24.18
N ASP A 401 10.40 -1.72 -23.64
CA ASP A 401 11.76 -1.69 -24.17
C ASP A 401 12.60 -2.89 -23.68
N ALA A 402 13.89 -2.90 -24.05
CA ALA A 402 14.82 -3.96 -23.65
C ALA A 402 15.04 -4.01 -22.12
N ALA A 403 14.85 -2.91 -21.39
CA ALA A 403 15.01 -2.83 -19.94
C ALA A 403 13.68 -3.04 -19.19
N ASN A 404 12.63 -3.54 -19.86
CA ASN A 404 11.29 -3.77 -19.31
C ASN A 404 10.56 -2.50 -18.86
N ASN A 405 10.95 -1.33 -19.37
CA ASN A 405 10.15 -0.12 -19.14
C ASN A 405 8.93 -0.13 -20.07
N LEU A 406 7.75 0.23 -19.55
CA LEU A 406 6.56 0.42 -20.38
C LEU A 406 6.76 1.61 -21.35
N VAL A 407 6.65 1.36 -22.65
CA VAL A 407 6.82 2.36 -23.72
C VAL A 407 5.58 2.51 -24.62
N GLN A 408 4.59 1.62 -24.50
CA GLN A 408 3.34 1.73 -25.25
C GLN A 408 2.16 1.14 -24.48
N ILE A 409 1.00 1.78 -24.58
CA ILE A 409 -0.30 1.20 -24.22
C ILE A 409 -1.24 1.33 -25.41
N GLY A 410 -1.73 0.20 -25.94
CA GLY A 410 -2.80 0.17 -26.93
C GLY A 410 -4.16 0.01 -26.25
N TYR A 411 -5.13 0.81 -26.64
CA TYR A 411 -6.50 0.82 -26.13
C TYR A 411 -7.46 0.26 -27.19
N PRO A 412 -8.70 -0.08 -26.83
CA PRO A 412 -9.75 -0.35 -27.80
C PRO A 412 -9.94 0.79 -28.81
N SER A 413 -10.53 0.49 -29.97
CA SER A 413 -10.87 1.48 -31.02
C SER A 413 -9.65 2.22 -31.63
N ASN A 414 -8.51 1.53 -31.79
CA ASN A 414 -7.30 2.04 -32.44
C ASN A 414 -6.73 3.33 -31.81
N ILE A 415 -6.85 3.43 -30.50
CA ILE A 415 -6.23 4.45 -29.66
C ILE A 415 -4.93 3.86 -29.10
N ALA A 416 -3.83 4.61 -29.09
CA ALA A 416 -2.59 4.17 -28.47
C ALA A 416 -1.81 5.34 -27.85
N LEU A 417 -1.15 5.07 -26.73
CA LEU A 417 -0.15 5.94 -26.12
C LEU A 417 1.25 5.38 -26.37
N THR A 418 2.20 6.26 -26.67
CA THR A 418 3.63 5.94 -26.70
C THR A 418 4.41 6.88 -25.78
N TYR A 419 5.36 6.32 -25.05
CA TYR A 419 6.20 7.04 -24.09
C TYR A 419 7.63 7.13 -24.63
N THR A 420 8.21 8.33 -24.57
CA THR A 420 9.66 8.51 -24.70
C THR A 420 10.27 8.59 -23.31
N ARG A 421 11.45 8.02 -23.11
CA ARG A 421 12.15 8.02 -21.81
C ARG A 421 13.56 8.57 -21.92
N ASN A 422 14.08 9.17 -20.84
CA ASN A 422 15.47 9.61 -20.75
C ASN A 422 16.39 8.47 -20.25
N SER A 423 17.67 8.81 -20.05
CA SER A 423 18.70 7.90 -19.56
C SER A 423 18.61 7.55 -18.06
N ALA A 424 17.58 8.03 -17.36
CA ALA A 424 17.19 7.59 -16.02
C ALA A 424 15.85 6.82 -16.04
N ALA A 425 15.44 6.33 -17.21
CA ALA A 425 14.17 5.65 -17.46
C ALA A 425 12.92 6.48 -17.12
N GLN A 426 13.02 7.80 -16.96
CA GLN A 426 11.88 8.67 -16.69
C GLN A 426 11.17 9.07 -17.99
N VAL A 427 9.84 9.18 -17.97
CA VAL A 427 9.05 9.59 -19.13
C VAL A 427 9.30 11.07 -19.46
N THR A 428 9.75 11.37 -20.68
CA THR A 428 10.05 12.73 -21.19
C THR A 428 9.00 13.27 -22.15
N GLY A 429 8.16 12.39 -22.70
CA GLY A 429 7.14 12.76 -23.67
C GLY A 429 6.12 11.64 -23.86
N ILE A 430 4.91 12.05 -24.22
CA ILE A 430 3.76 11.17 -24.42
C ILE A 430 3.06 11.58 -25.71
N LYS A 431 2.85 10.63 -26.62
CA LYS A 431 2.10 10.83 -27.86
C LYS A 431 0.85 9.96 -27.88
N LEU A 432 -0.24 10.52 -28.37
CA LEU A 432 -1.50 9.84 -28.65
C LEU A 432 -1.61 9.57 -30.14
N THR A 433 -1.88 8.32 -30.49
CA THR A 433 -2.24 7.90 -31.84
C THR A 433 -3.72 7.55 -31.87
N LEU A 434 -4.46 8.14 -32.82
CA LEU A 434 -5.88 7.90 -33.06
C LEU A 434 -6.11 7.72 -34.56
N GLY A 435 -6.59 6.54 -34.99
CA GLY A 435 -6.88 6.28 -36.41
C GLY A 435 -5.68 6.51 -37.33
N GLY A 436 -4.46 6.20 -36.86
CA GLY A 436 -3.20 6.42 -37.58
C GLY A 436 -2.62 7.83 -37.49
N ARG A 437 -3.38 8.83 -36.99
CA ARG A 437 -2.86 10.19 -36.73
C ARG A 437 -2.22 10.26 -35.35
N THR A 438 -0.98 10.74 -35.29
CA THR A 438 -0.25 10.93 -34.03
C THR A 438 -0.22 12.41 -33.63
N VAL A 439 -0.51 12.70 -32.37
CA VAL A 439 -0.39 14.03 -31.75
C VAL A 439 0.40 13.94 -30.45
N THR A 440 1.10 15.01 -30.07
CA THR A 440 1.75 15.11 -28.77
C THR A 440 0.70 15.39 -27.70
N LEU A 441 0.68 14.61 -26.61
CA LEU A 441 -0.13 14.92 -25.42
C LEU A 441 0.65 15.72 -24.39
N ALA A 442 1.91 15.34 -24.17
CA ALA A 442 2.82 16.02 -23.28
C ALA A 442 4.26 15.88 -23.80
N SER A 443 5.07 16.91 -23.59
CA SER A 443 6.48 16.97 -23.99
C SER A 443 7.28 17.76 -22.96
N SER A 444 8.62 17.73 -23.07
CA SER A 444 9.52 18.43 -22.16
C SER A 444 9.23 18.09 -20.69
N ILE A 445 8.84 16.84 -20.44
CA ILE A 445 8.56 16.35 -19.09
C ILE A 445 9.91 16.23 -18.37
N ALA A 446 10.03 16.91 -17.24
CA ALA A 446 11.25 16.96 -16.44
C ALA A 446 10.93 16.75 -14.96
N TYR A 447 11.88 16.19 -14.23
CA TYR A 447 11.75 15.82 -12.82
C TYR A 447 12.84 16.53 -12.01
N LEU A 448 12.63 16.62 -10.70
CA LEU A 448 13.74 16.85 -9.78
C LEU A 448 14.57 15.56 -9.63
N PRO A 449 15.88 15.68 -9.34
CA PRO A 449 16.75 14.53 -9.08
C PRO A 449 16.15 13.54 -8.09
N PHE A 450 15.94 12.29 -8.51
CA PHE A 450 15.31 11.24 -7.69
C PHE A 450 14.01 11.71 -7.00
N GLY A 451 13.27 12.60 -7.65
CA GLY A 451 12.23 13.41 -7.04
C GLY A 451 11.00 13.61 -7.92
N PRO A 452 10.10 14.51 -7.52
CA PRO A 452 8.80 14.67 -8.16
C PRO A 452 8.90 15.35 -9.53
N LEU A 453 7.78 15.32 -10.26
CA LEU A 453 7.61 16.05 -11.52
C LEU A 453 7.87 17.55 -11.31
N LYS A 454 8.78 18.12 -12.12
CA LYS A 454 9.16 19.53 -12.10
C LYS A 454 8.39 20.35 -13.14
N SER A 455 8.23 19.81 -14.35
CA SER A 455 7.55 20.53 -15.43
C SER A 455 7.08 19.59 -16.53
N LEU A 456 6.11 20.06 -17.32
CA LEU A 456 5.79 19.51 -18.64
C LEU A 456 5.10 20.57 -19.51
N THR A 457 5.08 20.35 -20.81
CA THR A 457 4.27 21.13 -21.75
C THR A 457 3.20 20.23 -22.35
N TRP A 458 1.93 20.56 -22.14
CA TRP A 458 0.81 19.87 -22.77
C TRP A 458 0.80 20.08 -24.29
N GLY A 459 0.13 19.19 -25.01
CA GLY A 459 0.03 19.22 -26.47
C GLY A 459 -0.59 20.49 -27.06
N ASN A 460 -1.35 21.25 -26.28
CA ASN A 460 -1.89 22.56 -26.66
C ASN A 460 -0.94 23.74 -26.36
N GLY A 461 0.26 23.47 -25.82
CA GLY A 461 1.28 24.49 -25.53
C GLY A 461 1.20 25.12 -24.14
N ILE A 462 0.21 24.75 -23.30
CA ILE A 462 0.19 25.17 -21.89
C ILE A 462 1.37 24.52 -21.16
N LEU A 463 2.08 25.32 -20.35
CA LEU A 463 3.19 24.86 -19.52
C LEU A 463 2.71 24.58 -18.09
N LEU A 464 3.07 23.41 -17.55
CA LEU A 464 3.14 23.15 -16.12
C LEU A 464 4.56 23.45 -15.63
N SER A 465 4.67 24.24 -14.57
CA SER A 465 5.90 24.28 -13.77
C SER A 465 5.56 24.15 -12.29
N LYS A 466 6.37 23.38 -11.58
CA LYS A 466 6.26 23.11 -10.15
C LYS A 466 7.56 23.52 -9.47
N THR A 467 7.44 24.29 -8.39
CA THR A 467 8.56 24.72 -7.54
C THR A 467 8.42 24.04 -6.19
N TYR A 468 9.51 23.49 -5.70
CA TYR A 468 9.57 22.77 -4.44
C TYR A 468 10.59 23.41 -3.51
N ASP A 469 10.41 23.23 -2.21
CA ASP A 469 11.48 23.44 -1.23
C ASP A 469 12.44 22.25 -1.18
N GLN A 470 13.41 22.30 -0.26
CA GLN A 470 14.42 21.25 -0.07
C GLN A 470 13.91 20.04 0.73
N ASP A 471 12.63 20.01 1.11
CA ASP A 471 11.93 18.83 1.61
C ASP A 471 11.03 18.21 0.53
N TYR A 472 11.15 18.68 -0.72
CA TYR A 472 10.29 18.31 -1.84
C TYR A 472 8.80 18.57 -1.60
N LEU A 473 8.46 19.56 -0.77
CA LEU A 473 7.09 20.07 -0.66
C LEU A 473 6.83 21.11 -1.76
N LEU A 474 5.68 20.99 -2.42
CA LEU A 474 5.30 21.85 -3.55
C LEU A 474 4.93 23.25 -3.05
N THR A 475 5.78 24.25 -3.24
CA THR A 475 5.51 25.63 -2.79
C THR A 475 4.77 26.47 -3.82
N GLN A 476 4.90 26.13 -5.11
CA GLN A 476 4.18 26.81 -6.18
C GLN A 476 3.92 25.87 -7.37
N GLN A 477 2.76 26.04 -7.99
CA GLN A 477 2.41 25.44 -9.26
C GLN A 477 1.88 26.51 -10.23
N GLN A 478 2.43 26.53 -11.44
CA GLN A 478 1.94 27.35 -12.55
C GLN A 478 1.41 26.44 -13.65
N VAL A 479 0.17 26.67 -14.08
CA VAL A 479 -0.47 26.05 -15.24
C VAL A 479 -0.85 27.15 -16.20
N GLY A 480 -0.06 27.38 -17.25
CA GLY A 480 -0.29 28.50 -18.17
C GLY A 480 -0.37 29.84 -17.43
N ASN A 481 -1.56 30.44 -17.38
CA ASN A 481 -1.81 31.71 -16.68
C ASN A 481 -2.33 31.53 -15.23
N TRP A 482 -2.59 30.30 -14.79
CA TRP A 482 -3.13 29.99 -13.47
C TRP A 482 -2.01 29.61 -12.51
N GLN A 483 -1.83 30.42 -11.47
CA GLN A 483 -0.85 30.16 -10.42
C GLN A 483 -1.56 29.67 -9.17
N THR A 484 -0.97 28.68 -8.49
CA THR A 484 -1.29 28.32 -7.11
C THR A 484 -0.02 28.36 -6.28
N THR A 485 -0.07 29.01 -5.12
CA THR A 485 1.01 28.95 -4.11
C THR A 485 0.51 28.19 -2.89
N TYR A 486 1.41 27.47 -2.24
CA TYR A 486 1.12 26.64 -1.07
C TYR A 486 1.99 27.09 0.09
N ARG A 487 1.43 27.07 1.29
CA ARG A 487 2.17 27.28 2.54
C ARG A 487 1.90 26.13 3.47
N TYR A 488 2.94 25.72 4.17
CA TYR A 488 2.93 24.58 5.08
C TYR A 488 3.13 25.03 6.52
N ASP A 489 2.60 24.26 7.46
CA ASP A 489 3.10 24.27 8.83
C ASP A 489 4.31 23.32 8.98
N ALA A 490 4.90 23.28 10.18
CA ALA A 490 6.08 22.45 10.45
C ALA A 490 5.78 20.93 10.42
N ASP A 491 4.50 20.53 10.47
CA ASP A 491 4.09 19.13 10.32
C ASP A 491 3.79 18.77 8.86
N SER A 492 4.05 19.71 7.93
CA SER A 492 3.83 19.62 6.49
C SER A 492 2.35 19.63 6.06
N ASN A 493 1.45 20.11 6.92
CA ASN A 493 0.06 20.35 6.52
C ASN A 493 -0.06 21.64 5.70
N ILE A 494 -0.90 21.66 4.66
CA ILE A 494 -1.16 22.87 3.86
C ILE A 494 -2.03 23.83 4.65
N ILE A 495 -1.46 24.90 5.20
CA ILE A 495 -2.19 25.91 5.97
C ILE A 495 -2.76 27.05 5.11
N ALA A 496 -2.26 27.19 3.87
CA ALA A 496 -2.84 28.14 2.94
C ALA A 496 -2.58 27.74 1.48
N THR A 497 -3.57 28.00 0.64
CA THR A 497 -3.42 28.06 -0.81
C THR A 497 -3.80 29.45 -1.31
N THR A 498 -3.12 29.94 -2.34
CA THR A 498 -3.55 31.15 -3.06
C THR A 498 -3.53 30.86 -4.54
N ASN A 499 -4.72 30.76 -5.13
CA ASN A 499 -4.94 30.48 -6.53
C ASN A 499 -5.33 31.78 -7.27
N SER A 500 -4.76 32.04 -8.45
CA SER A 500 -5.03 33.28 -9.19
C SER A 500 -6.46 33.39 -9.74
N LEU A 501 -7.17 32.26 -9.88
CA LEU A 501 -8.57 32.21 -10.33
C LEU A 501 -9.57 32.28 -9.15
N TRP A 502 -9.25 31.66 -8.02
CA TRP A 502 -10.19 31.47 -6.90
C TRP A 502 -9.84 32.25 -5.62
N GLY A 503 -8.68 32.92 -5.60
CA GLY A 503 -8.20 33.65 -4.43
C GLY A 503 -7.54 32.76 -3.39
N ALA A 504 -7.44 33.29 -2.17
CA ALA A 504 -6.78 32.62 -1.05
C ALA A 504 -7.76 31.79 -0.22
N VAL A 505 -7.29 30.63 0.24
CA VAL A 505 -7.96 29.77 1.21
C VAL A 505 -6.98 29.50 2.36
N GLN A 506 -7.44 29.64 3.61
CA GLN A 506 -6.70 29.32 4.82
C GLN A 506 -7.27 28.04 5.44
N TYR A 507 -6.39 27.23 6.02
CA TYR A 507 -6.74 25.96 6.63
C TYR A 507 -6.18 25.86 8.05
N GLU A 508 -6.94 25.22 8.94
CA GLU A 508 -6.49 24.92 10.30
C GLU A 508 -6.66 23.43 10.60
N TYR A 509 -5.80 22.91 11.47
CA TYR A 509 -5.71 21.51 11.82
C TYR A 509 -5.67 21.33 13.33
N ASP A 510 -6.21 20.21 13.82
CA ASP A 510 -5.99 19.80 15.21
C ASP A 510 -4.64 19.07 15.40
N ALA A 511 -4.37 18.63 16.63
CA ALA A 511 -3.12 17.96 16.97
C ALA A 511 -2.95 16.57 16.34
N LEU A 512 -4.00 15.99 15.73
CA LEU A 512 -3.93 14.76 14.94
C LEU A 512 -3.75 15.04 13.44
N GLY A 513 -3.67 16.31 13.04
CA GLY A 513 -3.55 16.71 11.64
C GLY A 513 -4.88 16.63 10.87
N ARG A 514 -6.03 16.59 11.56
CA ARG A 514 -7.36 16.59 10.91
C ARG A 514 -7.77 18.01 10.55
N LEU A 515 -8.37 18.22 9.37
CA LEU A 515 -8.81 19.53 8.90
C LEU A 515 -9.99 20.04 9.73
N THR A 516 -9.76 21.06 10.54
CA THR A 516 -10.78 21.68 11.42
C THR A 516 -11.37 22.96 10.86
N GLN A 517 -10.70 23.60 9.91
CA GLN A 517 -11.21 24.80 9.26
C GLN A 517 -10.78 24.90 7.80
N GLU A 518 -11.68 25.40 6.97
CA GLU A 518 -11.40 25.94 5.64
C GLU A 518 -12.03 27.34 5.54
N GLN A 519 -11.25 28.35 5.15
CA GLN A 519 -11.71 29.73 5.13
C GLN A 519 -11.27 30.49 3.87
N THR A 520 -12.23 31.06 3.16
CA THR A 520 -12.02 32.07 2.12
C THR A 520 -12.25 33.49 2.70
N ASN A 521 -12.14 34.53 1.87
CA ASN A 521 -12.48 35.90 2.29
C ASN A 521 -13.96 36.09 2.63
N THR A 522 -14.86 35.22 2.16
CA THR A 522 -16.32 35.38 2.30
C THR A 522 -16.97 34.29 3.11
N THR A 523 -16.32 33.13 3.26
CA THR A 523 -16.95 31.93 3.83
C THR A 523 -15.96 31.21 4.74
N ARG A 524 -16.42 30.77 5.91
CA ARG A 524 -15.66 29.90 6.82
C ARG A 524 -16.44 28.61 7.08
N LYS A 525 -15.81 27.46 6.87
CA LYS A 525 -16.29 26.14 7.24
C LYS A 525 -15.49 25.64 8.44
N GLY A 526 -16.15 25.44 9.58
CA GLY A 526 -15.57 24.81 10.76
C GLY A 526 -16.04 23.36 10.87
N TYR A 527 -15.11 22.44 11.14
CA TYR A 527 -15.36 21.01 11.28
C TYR A 527 -15.03 20.55 12.70
N SER A 528 -15.92 19.77 13.28
CA SER A 528 -15.70 19.12 14.58
C SER A 528 -15.60 17.61 14.42
N PHE A 529 -14.80 16.97 15.26
CA PHE A 529 -14.60 15.53 15.25
C PHE A 529 -14.72 14.94 16.64
N ASP A 530 -15.11 13.67 16.73
CA ASP A 530 -14.93 12.89 17.95
C ASP A 530 -13.48 12.33 18.08
N ALA A 531 -13.24 11.49 19.08
CA ALA A 531 -11.91 10.96 19.36
C ALA A 531 -11.38 9.96 18.31
N THR A 532 -12.23 9.37 17.45
CA THR A 532 -11.79 8.44 16.39
C THR A 532 -11.81 9.07 15.00
N GLY A 533 -12.08 10.38 14.89
CA GLY A 533 -12.05 11.11 13.62
C GLY A 533 -13.35 11.05 12.84
N ASN A 534 -14.46 10.66 13.47
CA ASN A 534 -15.76 10.90 12.88
C ASN A 534 -16.06 12.39 12.92
N ARG A 535 -16.38 12.97 11.76
CA ARG A 535 -16.84 14.36 11.70
C ARG A 535 -18.23 14.45 12.32
N THR A 536 -18.39 15.20 13.41
CA THR A 536 -19.66 15.34 14.13
C THR A 536 -20.46 16.56 13.67
N GLN A 537 -19.78 17.58 13.14
CA GLN A 537 -20.41 18.81 12.72
C GLN A 537 -19.64 19.51 11.60
N ARG A 538 -20.35 20.20 10.72
CA ARG A 538 -19.82 21.25 9.84
C ARG A 538 -20.66 22.52 10.03
N ILE A 539 -20.01 23.64 10.37
CA ILE A 539 -20.65 24.96 10.43
C ILE A 539 -20.12 25.81 9.28
N THR A 540 -20.98 26.22 8.36
CA THR A 540 -20.66 27.14 7.25
C THR A 540 -21.14 28.54 7.61
N SER A 541 -20.24 29.48 7.84
CA SER A 541 -20.53 30.88 8.15
C SER A 541 -20.19 31.80 6.99
N ASN A 542 -21.06 32.75 6.67
CA ASN A 542 -20.72 33.89 5.82
C ASN A 542 -19.93 34.91 6.66
N LEU A 543 -18.81 35.40 6.15
CA LEU A 543 -17.96 36.39 6.83
C LEU A 543 -18.34 37.84 6.49
N ASN A 544 -19.17 38.04 5.47
CA ASN A 544 -19.68 39.35 5.05
C ASN A 544 -21.04 39.69 5.67
N SER A 545 -21.66 38.77 6.39
CA SER A 545 -22.93 38.99 7.10
C SER A 545 -22.91 38.27 8.45
N SER A 546 -23.49 38.89 9.48
CA SER A 546 -23.60 38.30 10.83
C SER A 546 -24.67 37.21 10.95
N ASP A 547 -25.52 37.05 9.93
CA ASP A 547 -26.84 36.42 10.09
C ASP A 547 -27.00 35.06 9.39
N SER A 548 -25.99 34.53 8.70
CA SER A 548 -26.12 33.26 7.98
C SER A 548 -25.01 32.26 8.34
N SER A 549 -25.36 31.32 9.22
CA SER A 549 -24.61 30.09 9.46
C SER A 549 -25.48 28.86 9.18
N GLU A 550 -25.03 27.97 8.30
CA GLU A 550 -25.62 26.64 8.12
C GLU A 550 -24.89 25.63 8.99
N THR A 551 -25.63 24.81 9.75
CA THR A 551 -25.05 23.73 10.54
C THR A 551 -25.50 22.39 9.98
N GLN A 552 -24.53 21.57 9.58
CA GLN A 552 -24.72 20.14 9.35
C GLN A 552 -24.32 19.38 10.62
N SER A 553 -25.20 18.53 11.12
CA SER A 553 -24.97 17.69 12.30
C SER A 553 -24.96 16.21 11.91
N LEU A 554 -23.94 15.50 12.38
CA LEU A 554 -23.69 14.09 12.09
C LEU A 554 -23.66 13.33 13.43
N ALA A 555 -24.58 12.38 13.62
CA ALA A 555 -24.67 11.57 14.83
C ALA A 555 -24.34 10.11 14.56
N TYR A 556 -23.67 9.49 15.52
CA TYR A 556 -23.05 8.18 15.42
C TYR A 556 -23.63 7.24 16.47
N ALA A 557 -23.62 5.94 16.18
CA ALA A 557 -23.95 4.94 17.19
C ALA A 557 -22.93 5.00 18.35
N ASP A 558 -23.38 4.71 19.57
CA ASP A 558 -22.53 4.81 20.77
C ASP A 558 -21.43 3.73 20.80
N ASP A 559 -21.67 2.60 20.14
CA ASP A 559 -20.81 1.41 20.15
C ASP A 559 -20.05 1.16 18.83
N SER A 560 -20.18 2.05 17.84
CA SER A 560 -19.57 1.91 16.52
C SER A 560 -19.31 3.26 15.84
N ASN A 561 -18.51 3.28 14.79
CA ASN A 561 -18.27 4.44 13.92
C ASN A 561 -19.35 4.64 12.85
N ARG A 562 -20.44 3.85 12.88
CA ARG A 562 -21.58 3.97 11.96
C ARG A 562 -22.31 5.31 12.12
N LEU A 563 -22.51 6.02 11.01
CA LEU A 563 -23.40 7.19 10.99
C LEU A 563 -24.84 6.72 11.15
N VAL A 564 -25.57 7.24 12.12
CA VAL A 564 -26.99 6.88 12.34
C VAL A 564 -27.94 8.03 12.05
N SER A 565 -27.44 9.27 12.02
CA SER A 565 -28.26 10.42 11.64
C SER A 565 -27.48 11.53 10.93
N LEU A 566 -28.12 12.12 9.92
CA LEU A 566 -27.69 13.33 9.22
C LEU A 566 -28.78 14.40 9.39
N ASN A 567 -28.45 15.52 10.02
CA ASN A 567 -29.38 16.64 10.29
C ASN A 567 -30.69 16.19 10.98
N GLY A 568 -30.60 15.22 11.88
CA GLY A 568 -31.76 14.66 12.61
C GLY A 568 -32.55 13.59 11.83
N SER A 569 -32.24 13.35 10.56
CA SER A 569 -32.84 12.25 9.78
C SER A 569 -32.06 10.96 10.02
N THR A 570 -32.74 9.86 10.32
CA THR A 570 -32.12 8.54 10.54
C THR A 570 -31.57 7.97 9.24
N LEU A 571 -30.39 7.34 9.30
CA LEU A 571 -29.79 6.61 8.19
C LEU A 571 -29.78 5.11 8.50
N ALA A 572 -30.26 4.31 7.55
CA ALA A 572 -30.30 2.86 7.68
C ALA A 572 -28.98 2.23 7.20
N THR A 573 -28.56 1.14 7.85
CA THR A 573 -27.42 0.32 7.45
C THR A 573 -27.79 -1.17 7.35
N ASP A 574 -26.99 -1.96 6.64
CA ASP A 574 -27.05 -3.43 6.69
C ASP A 574 -26.19 -4.00 7.85
N LEU A 575 -26.13 -5.33 7.97
CA LEU A 575 -25.42 -6.01 9.06
C LEU A 575 -23.90 -5.87 9.00
N ILE A 576 -23.32 -5.60 7.82
CA ILE A 576 -21.89 -5.30 7.65
C ILE A 576 -21.61 -3.79 7.63
N GLY A 577 -22.61 -2.97 7.94
CA GLY A 577 -22.43 -1.54 8.16
C GLY A 577 -22.47 -0.68 6.90
N ASN A 578 -22.97 -1.18 5.77
CA ASN A 578 -23.17 -0.37 4.58
C ASN A 578 -24.45 0.47 4.70
N HIS A 579 -24.41 1.74 4.32
CA HIS A 579 -25.63 2.55 4.24
C HIS A 579 -26.59 2.05 3.17
N THR A 580 -27.83 1.77 3.55
CA THR A 580 -28.86 1.31 2.59
C THR A 580 -29.77 2.42 2.12
N GLN A 581 -29.72 3.61 2.74
CA GLN A 581 -30.47 4.79 2.31
C GLN A 581 -29.70 6.09 2.59
N LEU A 582 -29.69 7.00 1.62
CA LEU A 582 -29.06 8.32 1.72
C LEU A 582 -29.63 9.26 0.65
N ASN A 583 -29.86 10.55 0.96
CA ASN A 583 -30.28 11.57 -0.01
C ASN A 583 -31.48 11.17 -0.90
N GLY A 584 -32.48 10.49 -0.33
CA GLY A 584 -33.66 10.02 -1.07
C GLY A 584 -33.39 8.84 -2.02
N ARG A 585 -32.22 8.19 -1.88
CA ARG A 585 -31.80 6.99 -2.62
C ARG A 585 -31.76 5.79 -1.70
N ARG A 586 -32.18 4.64 -2.23
CA ARG A 586 -32.05 3.33 -1.58
C ARG A 586 -30.99 2.51 -2.33
N TYR A 587 -30.07 1.94 -1.58
CA TYR A 587 -28.94 1.16 -2.07
C TYR A 587 -29.13 -0.32 -1.75
N THR A 588 -28.83 -1.18 -2.73
CA THR A 588 -28.78 -2.64 -2.56
C THR A 588 -27.34 -3.10 -2.73
N TYR A 589 -26.88 -4.00 -1.86
CA TYR A 589 -25.56 -4.60 -1.92
C TYR A 589 -25.66 -6.09 -2.27
N ASP A 590 -24.73 -6.58 -3.08
CA ASP A 590 -24.66 -8.00 -3.43
C ASP A 590 -23.96 -8.84 -2.34
N SER A 591 -23.88 -10.16 -2.55
CA SER A 591 -23.20 -11.09 -1.65
C SER A 591 -21.70 -10.81 -1.50
N GLN A 592 -21.09 -10.04 -2.40
CA GLN A 592 -19.70 -9.57 -2.28
C GLN A 592 -19.58 -8.29 -1.44
N GLY A 593 -20.70 -7.74 -0.96
CA GLY A 593 -20.74 -6.48 -0.21
C GLY A 593 -20.60 -5.24 -1.10
N ARG A 594 -20.79 -5.37 -2.42
CA ARG A 594 -20.63 -4.27 -3.38
C ARG A 594 -21.99 -3.65 -3.73
N LEU A 595 -22.02 -2.33 -3.90
CA LEU A 595 -23.23 -1.60 -4.30
C LEU A 595 -23.70 -2.08 -5.68
N SER A 596 -24.78 -2.85 -5.73
CA SER A 596 -25.25 -3.52 -6.94
C SER A 596 -26.43 -2.81 -7.59
N GLN A 597 -27.25 -2.09 -6.83
CA GLN A 597 -28.39 -1.34 -7.35
C GLN A 597 -28.65 -0.06 -6.56
N VAL A 598 -29.22 0.93 -7.24
CA VAL A 598 -29.73 2.15 -6.63
C VAL A 598 -31.15 2.45 -7.10
N HIS A 599 -32.00 2.81 -6.16
CA HIS A 599 -33.39 3.19 -6.39
C HIS A 599 -33.65 4.63 -5.97
N GLN A 600 -34.45 5.35 -6.74
CA GLN A 600 -34.93 6.70 -6.44
C GLN A 600 -36.41 6.66 -6.04
N ALA A 601 -36.83 7.54 -5.13
CA ALA A 601 -38.14 7.49 -4.47
C ALA A 601 -38.43 6.09 -3.86
N SER A 602 -37.36 5.41 -3.44
CA SER A 602 -37.32 4.05 -2.87
C SER A 602 -37.75 2.89 -3.79
N ILE A 603 -38.48 3.13 -4.88
CA ILE A 603 -39.09 2.07 -5.71
C ILE A 603 -38.56 2.00 -7.14
N TYR A 604 -38.10 3.10 -7.74
CA TYR A 604 -37.65 3.09 -9.13
C TYR A 604 -36.17 2.77 -9.18
N GLN A 605 -35.79 1.60 -9.70
CA GLN A 605 -34.40 1.30 -9.98
C GLN A 605 -33.91 2.29 -11.03
N VAL A 606 -32.84 3.02 -10.74
CA VAL A 606 -32.25 4.02 -11.66
C VAL A 606 -30.86 3.59 -12.15
N ALA A 607 -30.19 2.68 -11.44
CA ALA A 607 -29.03 1.97 -11.98
C ALA A 607 -28.80 0.60 -11.34
N GLU A 608 -28.12 -0.27 -12.09
CA GLU A 608 -27.45 -1.49 -11.61
C GLU A 608 -25.98 -1.50 -11.98
N TYR A 609 -25.16 -2.18 -11.17
CA TYR A 609 -23.71 -2.23 -11.28
C TYR A 609 -23.20 -3.67 -11.24
N LYS A 610 -22.11 -3.94 -11.97
CA LYS A 610 -21.35 -5.19 -11.87
C LYS A 610 -19.87 -4.92 -11.64
N TYR A 611 -19.22 -5.82 -10.90
CA TYR A 611 -17.81 -5.73 -10.55
C TYR A 611 -17.10 -7.03 -10.91
N ASN A 612 -15.82 -6.93 -11.30
CA ASN A 612 -14.99 -8.11 -11.48
C ASN A 612 -14.39 -8.57 -10.14
N ALA A 613 -13.70 -9.70 -10.16
CA ALA A 613 -13.00 -10.27 -9.00
C ALA A 613 -11.93 -9.34 -8.40
N LEU A 614 -11.41 -8.39 -9.18
CA LEU A 614 -10.46 -7.39 -8.71
C LEU A 614 -11.14 -6.25 -7.94
N GLY A 615 -12.48 -6.18 -7.92
CA GLY A 615 -13.25 -5.13 -7.27
C GLY A 615 -13.51 -3.90 -8.15
N GLN A 616 -13.14 -3.96 -9.44
CA GLN A 616 -13.35 -2.88 -10.40
C GLN A 616 -14.78 -2.93 -10.93
N ARG A 617 -15.46 -1.79 -10.99
CA ARG A 617 -16.78 -1.67 -11.61
C ARG A 617 -16.63 -1.86 -13.11
N ILE A 618 -17.22 -2.91 -13.68
CA ILE A 618 -17.09 -3.25 -15.10
C ILE A 618 -18.25 -2.73 -15.93
N THR A 619 -19.48 -2.81 -15.41
CA THR A 619 -20.65 -2.24 -16.08
C THR A 619 -21.54 -1.46 -15.13
N LYS A 620 -22.27 -0.51 -15.73
CA LYS A 620 -23.39 0.20 -15.13
C LYS A 620 -24.53 0.24 -16.14
N ARG A 621 -25.72 -0.24 -15.78
CA ARG A 621 -26.93 0.03 -16.59
C ARG A 621 -27.76 1.10 -15.92
N THR A 622 -28.35 1.98 -16.73
CA THR A 622 -29.16 3.11 -16.25
C THR A 622 -30.58 2.98 -16.76
N TYR A 623 -31.57 3.30 -15.93
CA TYR A 623 -32.98 3.16 -16.24
C TYR A 623 -33.72 4.48 -16.15
N GLU A 624 -34.76 4.62 -16.96
CA GLU A 624 -35.69 5.75 -16.90
C GLU A 624 -36.60 5.61 -15.66
N MET A 625 -36.72 6.71 -14.91
CA MET A 625 -37.60 6.78 -13.76
C MET A 625 -39.06 6.67 -14.21
N GLY A 626 -39.88 5.88 -13.50
CA GLY A 626 -41.27 5.64 -13.90
C GLY A 626 -41.43 4.43 -14.82
N SER A 627 -41.04 4.56 -16.09
CA SER A 627 -41.20 3.49 -17.10
C SER A 627 -40.33 2.25 -16.82
N GLN A 628 -39.20 2.45 -16.13
CA GLN A 628 -38.16 1.44 -15.90
C GLN A 628 -37.55 0.88 -17.20
N ALA A 629 -37.69 1.63 -18.31
CA ALA A 629 -37.01 1.32 -19.55
C ALA A 629 -35.49 1.49 -19.39
N LEU A 630 -34.72 0.58 -19.99
CA LEU A 630 -33.26 0.71 -20.07
C LEU A 630 -32.90 1.92 -20.94
N ILE A 631 -32.09 2.84 -20.42
CA ILE A 631 -31.54 3.96 -21.17
C ILE A 631 -30.27 3.52 -21.91
N GLY A 632 -29.41 2.77 -21.23
CA GLY A 632 -28.14 2.31 -21.80
C GLY A 632 -27.20 1.67 -20.79
N THR A 633 -26.08 1.19 -21.30
CA THR A 633 -25.01 0.53 -20.52
C THR A 633 -23.71 1.33 -20.66
N THR A 634 -23.02 1.54 -19.55
CA THR A 634 -21.63 2.03 -19.51
C THR A 634 -20.71 0.86 -19.19
N ALA A 635 -19.66 0.65 -19.99
CA ALA A 635 -18.57 -0.29 -19.72
C ALA A 635 -17.32 0.48 -19.31
N TYR A 636 -16.62 0.06 -18.25
CA TYR A 636 -15.45 0.77 -17.71
C TYR A 636 -14.16 -0.01 -18.00
N LEU A 637 -13.08 0.69 -18.35
CA LEU A 637 -11.80 0.11 -18.73
C LEU A 637 -10.71 0.52 -17.72
N TYR A 638 -9.89 -0.44 -17.28
CA TYR A 638 -8.83 -0.21 -16.30
C TYR A 638 -7.48 -0.72 -16.80
N ASP A 639 -6.40 -0.05 -16.41
CA ASP A 639 -5.02 -0.52 -16.66
C ASP A 639 -4.53 -1.54 -15.61
N LEU A 640 -3.25 -1.88 -15.68
CA LEU A 640 -2.57 -2.83 -14.79
C LEU A 640 -2.43 -2.37 -13.33
N SER A 641 -2.44 -1.06 -13.07
CA SER A 641 -2.55 -0.55 -11.69
C SER A 641 -3.98 -0.61 -11.16
N GLY A 642 -4.95 -0.93 -12.00
CA GLY A 642 -6.37 -0.79 -11.68
C GLY A 642 -6.86 0.65 -11.77
N LYS A 643 -6.14 1.52 -12.50
CA LYS A 643 -6.55 2.90 -12.76
C LYS A 643 -7.61 2.93 -13.84
N LEU A 644 -8.65 3.75 -13.67
CA LEU A 644 -9.67 3.93 -14.69
C LEU A 644 -9.09 4.70 -15.87
N ILE A 645 -9.05 4.06 -17.04
CA ILE A 645 -8.48 4.62 -18.27
C ILE A 645 -9.51 4.86 -19.37
N GLY A 646 -10.75 4.39 -19.19
CA GLY A 646 -11.85 4.79 -20.05
C GLY A 646 -13.22 4.27 -19.64
N GLN A 647 -14.25 4.78 -20.31
CA GLN A 647 -15.62 4.29 -20.26
C GLN A 647 -16.27 4.39 -21.65
N THR A 648 -17.01 3.36 -22.04
CA THR A 648 -17.74 3.29 -23.31
C THR A 648 -19.24 3.24 -23.03
N PHE A 649 -20.01 4.00 -23.78
CA PHE A 649 -21.46 4.11 -23.66
C PHE A 649 -22.16 3.35 -24.78
N TYR A 650 -23.21 2.64 -24.42
CA TYR A 650 -24.08 1.88 -25.29
C TYR A 650 -25.53 2.30 -25.07
N ASP A 651 -26.32 2.37 -26.14
CA ASP A 651 -27.75 2.63 -26.05
C ASP A 651 -28.51 1.40 -25.50
N ALA A 652 -29.85 1.52 -25.42
CA ALA A 652 -30.73 0.44 -24.97
C ALA A 652 -30.68 -0.81 -25.86
N ASN A 653 -30.30 -0.69 -27.14
CA ASN A 653 -30.18 -1.80 -28.08
C ASN A 653 -28.79 -2.45 -28.08
N GLY A 654 -27.84 -1.88 -27.34
CA GLY A 654 -26.46 -2.35 -27.26
C GLY A 654 -25.56 -1.81 -28.36
N LEU A 655 -26.01 -0.78 -29.09
CA LEU A 655 -25.18 -0.10 -30.06
C LEU A 655 -24.20 0.83 -29.33
N LYS A 656 -22.92 0.72 -29.67
CA LYS A 656 -21.86 1.58 -29.14
C LYS A 656 -22.05 3.00 -29.65
N THR A 657 -22.27 3.98 -28.77
CA THR A 657 -22.62 5.37 -29.15
C THR A 657 -21.47 6.35 -28.94
N SER A 658 -20.80 6.29 -27.79
CA SER A 658 -19.69 7.19 -27.47
C SER A 658 -18.71 6.56 -26.48
N GLY A 659 -17.58 7.21 -26.21
CA GLY A 659 -16.64 6.81 -25.17
C GLY A 659 -15.83 7.99 -24.66
N GLN A 660 -15.31 7.85 -23.44
CA GLN A 660 -14.39 8.78 -22.79
C GLN A 660 -13.16 8.00 -22.33
N TYR A 661 -11.98 8.44 -22.73
CA TYR A 661 -10.70 7.82 -22.37
C TYR A 661 -9.82 8.83 -21.67
N TRP A 662 -9.14 8.40 -20.60
CA TRP A 662 -8.23 9.24 -19.82
C TRP A 662 -6.80 8.75 -20.00
N PHE A 663 -5.90 9.71 -20.19
CA PHE A 663 -4.49 9.45 -20.40
C PHE A 663 -3.69 10.04 -19.24
N TRP A 664 -2.72 9.28 -18.74
CA TRP A 664 -2.04 9.55 -17.49
C TRP A 664 -0.53 9.70 -17.68
N LEU A 665 0.09 10.53 -16.85
CA LEU A 665 1.52 10.51 -16.55
C LEU A 665 1.66 10.07 -15.10
N ASP A 666 2.11 8.85 -14.89
CA ASP A 666 2.06 8.19 -13.58
C ASP A 666 0.64 8.35 -12.98
N ASP A 667 0.49 9.07 -11.87
CA ASP A 667 -0.79 9.34 -11.20
C ASP A 667 -1.51 10.62 -11.62
N MET A 668 -0.92 11.42 -12.50
CA MET A 668 -1.50 12.67 -12.97
C MET A 668 -2.32 12.50 -14.26
N PRO A 669 -3.62 12.83 -14.27
CA PRO A 669 -4.40 12.82 -15.50
C PRO A 669 -3.96 13.98 -16.39
N LEU A 670 -3.63 13.68 -17.64
CA LEU A 670 -3.13 14.65 -18.63
C LEU A 670 -4.20 15.13 -19.60
N ALA A 671 -5.09 14.23 -20.02
CA ALA A 671 -6.08 14.53 -21.03
C ALA A 671 -7.25 13.56 -20.98
N GLN A 672 -8.39 14.03 -21.49
CA GLN A 672 -9.57 13.26 -21.78
C GLN A 672 -9.86 13.30 -23.29
N LEU A 673 -10.09 12.13 -23.89
CA LEU A 673 -10.58 12.01 -25.26
C LEU A 673 -12.02 11.52 -25.23
N THR A 674 -12.94 12.36 -25.69
CA THR A 674 -14.32 11.97 -25.98
C THR A 674 -14.42 11.55 -27.45
N VAL A 675 -15.02 10.41 -27.73
CA VAL A 675 -15.26 9.91 -29.09
C VAL A 675 -16.73 9.59 -29.29
N ASN A 676 -17.26 9.85 -30.48
CA ASN A 676 -18.55 9.32 -30.92
C ASN A 676 -18.34 8.22 -31.95
N PHE A 677 -19.21 7.22 -31.94
CA PHE A 677 -19.13 6.08 -32.84
C PHE A 677 -20.23 6.14 -33.90
N SER A 678 -19.92 5.64 -35.10
CA SER A 678 -20.90 5.36 -36.14
C SER A 678 -21.70 4.10 -35.79
N SER A 679 -22.76 3.81 -36.53
CA SER A 679 -23.50 2.54 -36.41
C SER A 679 -22.64 1.31 -36.72
N LEU A 680 -21.48 1.48 -37.37
CA LEU A 680 -20.51 0.43 -37.64
C LEU A 680 -19.46 0.27 -36.51
N GLY A 681 -19.54 1.09 -35.46
CA GLY A 681 -18.59 1.05 -34.34
C GLY A 681 -17.26 1.76 -34.61
N GLU A 682 -17.14 2.48 -35.73
CA GLU A 682 -15.98 3.30 -36.09
C GLU A 682 -16.07 4.68 -35.44
N ILE A 683 -14.93 5.32 -35.15
CA ILE A 683 -14.92 6.67 -34.58
C ILE A 683 -15.36 7.67 -35.66
N SER A 684 -16.52 8.30 -35.46
CA SER A 684 -17.10 9.29 -36.38
C SER A 684 -16.62 10.71 -36.09
N ASN A 685 -16.40 11.03 -34.81
CA ASN A 685 -15.75 12.27 -34.38
C ASN A 685 -15.03 12.08 -33.04
N SER A 686 -14.15 13.02 -32.70
CA SER A 686 -13.47 13.03 -31.40
C SER A 686 -13.19 14.45 -30.92
N LYS A 687 -13.15 14.63 -29.60
CA LYS A 687 -12.78 15.88 -28.90
C LYS A 687 -11.72 15.54 -27.85
N LEU A 688 -10.52 16.09 -28.02
CA LEU A 688 -9.44 15.99 -27.04
C LEU A 688 -9.45 17.23 -26.14
N VAL A 689 -9.42 17.02 -24.84
CA VAL A 689 -9.35 18.07 -23.81
C VAL A 689 -8.16 17.77 -22.90
N TYR A 690 -7.37 18.78 -22.58
CA TYR A 690 -6.22 18.67 -21.68
C TYR A 690 -6.67 18.95 -20.25
N LEU A 691 -6.30 18.06 -19.33
CA LEU A 691 -6.67 18.12 -17.91
C LEU A 691 -5.50 18.72 -17.13
N HIS A 692 -5.80 19.71 -16.29
CA HIS A 692 -4.84 20.36 -15.42
C HIS A 692 -5.20 20.10 -13.96
N SER A 693 -4.29 19.47 -13.25
CA SER A 693 -4.54 18.93 -11.91
C SER A 693 -3.89 19.77 -10.81
N ASP A 694 -4.40 19.67 -9.58
CA ASP A 694 -3.79 20.27 -8.38
C ASP A 694 -2.61 19.45 -7.83
N HIS A 695 -2.16 19.81 -6.62
CA HIS A 695 -1.06 19.14 -5.92
C HIS A 695 -1.33 17.67 -5.59
N LEU A 696 -2.59 17.25 -5.49
CA LEU A 696 -3.00 15.85 -5.29
C LEU A 696 -3.26 15.12 -6.61
N ASN A 697 -2.96 15.74 -7.75
CA ASN A 697 -3.34 15.24 -9.07
C ASN A 697 -4.87 15.17 -9.29
N THR A 698 -5.66 15.97 -8.57
CA THR A 698 -7.10 16.11 -8.83
C THR A 698 -7.33 17.04 -10.01
N PRO A 699 -8.08 16.66 -11.06
CA PRO A 699 -8.43 17.57 -12.16
C PRO A 699 -9.18 18.80 -11.64
N ARG A 700 -8.66 19.99 -11.96
CA ARG A 700 -9.22 21.28 -11.54
C ARG A 700 -9.69 22.14 -12.71
N LEU A 701 -9.01 22.03 -13.85
CA LEU A 701 -9.30 22.78 -15.07
C LEU A 701 -9.21 21.86 -16.27
N ALA A 702 -9.95 22.17 -17.34
CA ALA A 702 -9.83 21.48 -18.61
C ALA A 702 -9.83 22.48 -19.78
N THR A 703 -8.88 22.34 -20.70
CA THR A 703 -8.73 23.25 -21.85
C THR A 703 -8.72 22.51 -23.18
N ASP A 704 -9.17 23.16 -24.25
CA ASP A 704 -9.10 22.61 -25.60
C ASP A 704 -7.72 22.83 -26.27
N SER A 705 -7.64 22.52 -27.58
CA SER A 705 -6.43 22.74 -28.40
C SER A 705 -6.11 24.22 -28.66
N THR A 706 -7.07 25.13 -28.47
CA THR A 706 -6.89 26.58 -28.59
C THR A 706 -6.53 27.26 -27.27
N GLN A 707 -6.39 26.46 -26.20
CA GLN A 707 -6.15 26.89 -24.81
C GLN A 707 -7.37 27.55 -24.15
N ALA A 708 -8.56 27.46 -24.77
CA ALA A 708 -9.80 27.91 -24.16
C ALA A 708 -10.17 27.02 -22.96
N LEU A 709 -10.56 27.63 -21.84
CA LEU A 709 -11.02 26.95 -20.64
C LEU A 709 -12.46 26.48 -20.86
N LEU A 710 -12.68 25.16 -20.82
CA LEU A 710 -13.99 24.54 -21.09
C LEU A 710 -14.71 24.09 -19.83
N TRP A 711 -13.93 23.69 -18.81
CA TRP A 711 -14.44 23.10 -17.59
C TRP A 711 -13.56 23.52 -16.41
N ARG A 712 -14.18 23.74 -15.25
CA ARG A 712 -13.46 23.96 -13.99
C ARG A 712 -14.24 23.42 -12.80
N TRP A 713 -13.51 22.99 -11.77
CA TRP A 713 -14.10 22.47 -10.54
C TRP A 713 -13.44 23.05 -9.29
N ASN A 714 -14.09 24.09 -8.75
CA ASN A 714 -13.73 24.70 -7.47
C ASN A 714 -14.51 24.01 -6.34
N SER A 715 -14.02 22.86 -5.88
CA SER A 715 -14.59 22.16 -4.73
C SER A 715 -14.02 22.69 -3.42
N ASP A 716 -14.72 22.41 -2.32
CA ASP A 716 -14.12 22.50 -0.99
C ASP A 716 -13.10 21.37 -0.73
N ALA A 717 -12.47 21.40 0.44
CA ALA A 717 -11.44 20.43 0.81
C ALA A 717 -11.93 18.98 0.83
N TYR A 718 -13.23 18.71 1.06
CA TYR A 718 -13.80 17.36 1.05
C TYR A 718 -14.43 16.97 -0.30
N GLY A 719 -14.32 17.83 -1.31
CA GLY A 719 -14.83 17.56 -2.66
C GLY A 719 -16.29 17.97 -2.86
N VAL A 720 -16.86 18.83 -2.01
CA VAL A 720 -18.21 19.39 -2.21
C VAL A 720 -18.15 20.56 -3.19
N GLY A 721 -19.03 20.54 -4.19
CA GLY A 721 -19.18 21.58 -5.21
C GLY A 721 -19.45 20.95 -6.57
N ALA A 722 -20.35 21.53 -7.36
CA ALA A 722 -20.57 21.08 -8.73
C ALA A 722 -19.50 21.71 -9.65
N PRO A 723 -19.01 20.99 -10.66
CA PRO A 723 -18.18 21.60 -11.70
C PRO A 723 -19.01 22.57 -12.56
N GLU A 724 -18.34 23.59 -13.09
CA GLU A 724 -18.86 24.40 -14.19
C GLU A 724 -18.41 23.76 -15.50
N GLU A 725 -19.39 23.26 -16.27
CA GLU A 725 -19.13 22.42 -17.44
C GLU A 725 -19.19 23.17 -18.78
N ASP A 726 -19.61 24.42 -18.79
CA ASP A 726 -19.73 25.29 -19.98
C ASP A 726 -19.13 26.67 -19.66
N VAL A 727 -17.82 26.70 -19.41
CA VAL A 727 -17.11 27.92 -19.00
C VAL A 727 -16.98 28.92 -20.15
N ASP A 728 -16.96 28.43 -21.39
CA ASP A 728 -16.89 29.22 -22.61
C ASP A 728 -18.26 29.75 -23.09
N GLY A 729 -19.36 29.26 -22.51
CA GLY A 729 -20.72 29.78 -22.74
C GLY A 729 -21.27 29.49 -24.13
N ASP A 730 -20.79 28.44 -24.78
CA ASP A 730 -21.23 28.05 -26.12
C ASP A 730 -22.49 27.15 -26.11
N GLY A 731 -22.98 26.82 -24.91
CA GLY A 731 -24.14 25.96 -24.69
C GLY A 731 -23.81 24.47 -24.73
N LYS A 732 -22.53 24.06 -24.79
CA LYS A 732 -22.10 22.65 -24.86
C LYS A 732 -21.22 22.28 -23.67
N ALA A 733 -21.80 21.51 -22.76
CA ALA A 733 -21.07 21.00 -21.61
C ALA A 733 -19.88 20.10 -21.99
N THR A 734 -18.73 20.33 -21.35
CA THR A 734 -17.57 19.46 -21.30
C THR A 734 -17.58 18.70 -19.98
N ILE A 735 -17.97 17.43 -20.01
CA ILE A 735 -18.09 16.62 -18.79
C ILE A 735 -16.75 15.96 -18.44
N VAL A 736 -16.23 16.26 -17.26
CA VAL A 736 -15.11 15.54 -16.62
C VAL A 736 -15.61 14.87 -15.35
N ALA A 737 -15.70 13.54 -15.39
CA ALA A 737 -16.30 12.75 -14.31
C ALA A 737 -15.32 12.45 -13.15
N LEU A 738 -14.00 12.54 -13.41
CA LEU A 738 -12.95 12.33 -12.41
C LEU A 738 -13.11 13.31 -11.22
N ARG A 739 -12.81 12.83 -10.02
CA ARG A 739 -12.80 13.60 -8.77
C ARG A 739 -11.41 13.45 -8.13
N PHE A 740 -11.32 13.30 -6.80
CA PHE A 740 -10.05 12.96 -6.15
C PHE A 740 -9.41 11.69 -6.76
N PRO A 741 -8.11 11.46 -6.58
CA PRO A 741 -7.46 10.25 -7.10
C PRO A 741 -8.26 8.99 -6.79
N GLY A 742 -8.47 8.15 -7.82
CA GLY A 742 -9.30 6.94 -7.76
C GLY A 742 -10.82 7.14 -7.93
N GLN A 743 -11.31 8.38 -7.84
CA GLN A 743 -12.72 8.67 -7.75
C GLN A 743 -13.34 9.13 -9.08
N ILE A 744 -14.57 8.66 -9.35
CA ILE A 744 -15.44 9.17 -10.41
C ILE A 744 -16.82 9.48 -9.84
N TYR A 745 -17.36 10.65 -10.16
CA TYR A 745 -18.71 11.02 -9.74
C TYR A 745 -19.76 10.16 -10.46
N ASP A 746 -20.70 9.60 -9.70
CA ASP A 746 -21.81 8.82 -10.23
C ASP A 746 -23.14 9.54 -9.96
N ALA A 747 -23.77 10.05 -11.02
CA ALA A 747 -25.02 10.79 -10.93
C ALA A 747 -26.20 9.97 -10.39
N GLN A 748 -26.20 8.64 -10.51
CA GLN A 748 -27.25 7.72 -10.08
C GLN A 748 -27.09 7.28 -8.62
N THR A 749 -25.88 7.35 -8.05
CA THR A 749 -25.66 7.20 -6.59
C THR A 749 -25.58 8.53 -5.84
N GLN A 750 -25.17 9.62 -6.50
CA GLN A 750 -24.82 10.93 -5.91
C GLN A 750 -23.60 10.82 -4.99
N LEU A 751 -22.82 9.75 -5.19
CA LEU A 751 -21.57 9.46 -4.52
C LEU A 751 -20.45 9.47 -5.56
N ASN A 752 -19.23 9.52 -5.06
CA ASN A 752 -18.06 9.24 -5.85
C ASN A 752 -17.74 7.76 -5.74
N TYR A 753 -17.84 7.01 -6.84
CA TYR A 753 -17.34 5.65 -6.90
C TYR A 753 -15.83 5.68 -6.69
N ASN A 754 -15.31 4.95 -5.70
CA ASN A 754 -13.90 4.87 -5.37
C ASN A 754 -13.44 3.42 -5.23
N TYR A 755 -13.29 2.77 -6.38
CA TYR A 755 -12.80 1.40 -6.52
C TYR A 755 -13.51 0.38 -5.62
N TYR A 756 -13.08 0.14 -4.36
CA TYR A 756 -13.73 -0.81 -3.44
C TYR A 756 -14.91 -0.24 -2.64
N ARG A 757 -15.01 1.09 -2.52
CA ARG A 757 -16.05 1.79 -1.74
C ARG A 757 -16.67 2.95 -2.53
N ASP A 758 -17.68 3.58 -1.95
CA ASP A 758 -18.33 4.78 -2.46
C ASP A 758 -18.19 5.91 -1.44
N TYR A 759 -17.63 7.04 -1.87
CA TYR A 759 -17.33 8.21 -1.04
C TYR A 759 -18.45 9.24 -1.13
N ASN A 760 -18.91 9.72 0.03
CA ASN A 760 -19.83 10.85 0.10
C ASN A 760 -19.05 12.13 0.46
N PRO A 761 -18.83 13.06 -0.48
CA PRO A 761 -18.13 14.31 -0.20
C PRO A 761 -18.87 15.19 0.82
N ASP A 762 -20.21 15.15 0.85
CA ASP A 762 -20.97 16.00 1.75
C ASP A 762 -20.80 15.61 3.22
N THR A 763 -20.65 14.32 3.54
CA THR A 763 -20.33 13.84 4.90
C THR A 763 -18.83 13.63 5.15
N GLY A 764 -18.01 13.69 4.10
CA GLY A 764 -16.55 13.57 4.18
C GLY A 764 -16.06 12.15 4.52
N ARG A 765 -16.80 11.11 4.11
CA ARG A 765 -16.53 9.72 4.50
C ARG A 765 -17.09 8.70 3.50
N TYR A 766 -16.65 7.45 3.63
CA TYR A 766 -17.21 6.32 2.90
C TYR A 766 -18.57 5.90 3.45
N VAL A 767 -19.40 5.33 2.56
CA VAL A 767 -20.72 4.79 2.92
C VAL A 767 -20.71 3.30 3.30
N GLN A 768 -19.56 2.64 3.10
CA GLN A 768 -19.26 1.28 3.55
C GLN A 768 -18.16 1.31 4.61
N SER A 769 -18.21 0.36 5.56
CA SER A 769 -17.03 0.04 6.39
C SER A 769 -15.92 -0.49 5.49
N ASP A 770 -14.67 -0.24 5.86
CA ASP A 770 -13.51 -0.73 5.16
C ASP A 770 -13.51 -2.27 5.07
N PRO A 771 -13.45 -2.87 3.87
CA PRO A 771 -13.46 -4.33 3.73
C PRO A 771 -12.18 -4.99 4.25
N ILE A 772 -11.09 -4.25 4.48
CA ILE A 772 -9.88 -4.75 5.16
C ILE A 772 -9.89 -4.45 6.68
N GLY A 773 -11.01 -3.97 7.22
CA GLY A 773 -11.19 -3.74 8.65
C GLY A 773 -10.24 -2.66 9.19
N LEU A 774 -9.62 -2.94 10.35
CA LEU A 774 -8.73 -1.97 11.01
C LEU A 774 -7.42 -1.72 10.26
N GLU A 775 -7.07 -2.52 9.25
CA GLU A 775 -5.94 -2.23 8.35
C GLU A 775 -6.15 -0.93 7.55
N GLY A 776 -7.42 -0.56 7.28
CA GLY A 776 -7.79 0.73 6.68
C GLY A 776 -7.81 1.90 7.69
N GLY A 777 -7.63 1.62 8.98
CA GLY A 777 -7.64 2.59 10.08
C GLY A 777 -8.69 2.31 11.16
N LEU A 778 -8.53 2.93 12.34
CA LEU A 778 -9.44 2.75 13.49
C LEU A 778 -10.88 3.16 13.20
N ASN A 779 -11.06 4.18 12.35
CA ASN A 779 -12.34 4.55 11.81
C ASN A 779 -12.46 3.98 10.40
N THR A 780 -13.12 2.84 10.28
CA THR A 780 -13.24 2.09 9.02
C THR A 780 -14.09 2.80 7.96
N TYR A 781 -14.66 3.97 8.26
CA TYR A 781 -15.39 4.79 7.30
C TYR A 781 -14.68 6.09 6.93
N GLY A 782 -13.61 6.44 7.66
CA GLY A 782 -12.92 7.71 7.50
C GLY A 782 -12.33 7.86 6.10
N TYR A 783 -12.39 9.06 5.54
CA TYR A 783 -11.62 9.39 4.34
C TYR A 783 -10.30 10.03 4.75
N VAL A 784 -9.20 9.38 4.38
CA VAL A 784 -7.81 9.91 4.43
C VAL A 784 -7.44 10.62 5.74
N LEU A 785 -7.82 10.00 6.87
CA LEU A 785 -7.56 10.49 8.22
C LEU A 785 -8.13 11.90 8.50
N GLY A 786 -9.12 12.35 7.75
CA GLY A 786 -9.68 13.69 7.89
C GLY A 786 -8.79 14.81 7.34
N ASN A 787 -7.75 14.50 6.56
CA ASN A 787 -6.86 15.48 5.93
C ASN A 787 -6.83 15.31 4.39
N PRO A 788 -7.93 15.67 3.70
CA PRO A 788 -8.06 15.50 2.24
C PRO A 788 -7.23 16.50 1.42
N LEU A 789 -6.45 17.37 2.07
CA LEU A 789 -5.51 18.27 1.42
C LEU A 789 -4.12 17.67 1.31
N SER A 790 -3.77 16.70 2.15
CA SER A 790 -2.43 16.10 2.17
C SER A 790 -2.41 14.69 1.59
N TYR A 791 -3.56 14.02 1.59
CA TYR A 791 -3.65 12.59 1.35
C TYR A 791 -4.79 12.23 0.40
N SER A 792 -4.66 11.09 -0.28
CA SER A 792 -5.70 10.52 -1.13
C SER A 792 -5.94 9.05 -0.80
N ASP A 793 -6.95 8.41 -1.35
CA ASP A 793 -7.15 6.97 -1.23
C ASP A 793 -7.64 6.45 -2.59
N PRO A 794 -6.73 6.16 -3.53
CA PRO A 794 -7.08 5.83 -4.91
C PRO A 794 -7.84 4.50 -5.08
N SER A 795 -7.84 3.67 -4.05
CA SER A 795 -8.50 2.35 -4.04
C SER A 795 -9.74 2.29 -3.15
N GLY A 796 -9.97 3.29 -2.31
CA GLY A 796 -10.98 3.18 -1.28
C GLY A 796 -10.66 2.09 -0.25
N LEU A 797 -9.40 1.87 0.14
CA LEU A 797 -8.99 0.87 1.14
C LEU A 797 -7.98 1.41 2.14
N VAL A 798 -6.99 2.15 1.66
CA VAL A 798 -5.92 2.66 2.50
C VAL A 798 -5.45 3.99 1.94
N VAL A 799 -5.14 4.90 2.84
CA VAL A 799 -4.61 6.21 2.50
C VAL A 799 -3.27 6.06 1.77
N ASP A 800 -3.15 6.78 0.65
CA ASP A 800 -1.92 7.00 -0.10
C ASP A 800 -1.39 8.38 0.26
N ASP A 801 -0.12 8.44 0.67
CA ASP A 801 0.49 9.64 1.19
C ASP A 801 1.05 10.57 0.11
N GLY A 802 1.18 10.12 -1.15
CA GLY A 802 1.53 10.90 -2.35
C GLY A 802 2.85 11.71 -2.33
N LEU A 803 3.45 11.89 -1.16
CA LEU A 803 4.52 12.83 -0.81
C LEU A 803 5.50 12.21 0.20
N GLY A 804 5.38 10.92 0.55
CA GLY A 804 6.26 10.31 1.56
C GLY A 804 6.08 10.90 2.96
N GLY A 805 4.87 11.36 3.29
CA GLY A 805 4.52 11.83 4.62
C GLY A 805 4.17 10.65 5.53
N ASN A 806 4.85 10.53 6.68
CA ASN A 806 4.58 9.47 7.68
C ASN A 806 3.08 9.38 8.04
N VAL A 807 2.36 8.44 7.45
CA VAL A 807 1.06 8.01 7.95
C VAL A 807 1.33 6.96 9.02
N CYS A 808 1.12 7.32 10.28
CA CYS A 808 0.99 6.33 11.34
C CYS A 808 -0.42 5.73 11.24
N THR A 809 -0.58 4.65 10.48
CA THR A 809 -1.78 3.81 10.60
C THR A 809 -1.57 2.83 11.76
N PRO A 810 -2.56 2.66 12.65
CA PRO A 810 -2.61 1.51 13.55
C PRO A 810 -2.81 0.26 12.68
N GLY A 811 -1.72 -0.39 12.29
CA GLY A 811 -1.74 -1.64 11.54
C GLY A 811 -1.95 -2.85 12.47
N PHE A 812 -2.39 -3.96 11.88
CA PHE A 812 -2.73 -5.21 12.55
C PHE A 812 -1.53 -5.88 13.28
N GLU A 813 -0.30 -5.45 12.99
CA GLU A 813 0.94 -5.91 13.65
C GLU A 813 1.62 -4.79 14.49
N GLY A 814 0.86 -3.75 14.84
CA GLY A 814 1.34 -2.57 15.55
C GLY A 814 1.21 -1.30 14.71
N LEU A 815 1.43 -0.15 15.35
CA LEU A 815 1.62 1.12 14.64
C LEU A 815 2.80 0.97 13.68
N THR A 816 2.54 0.79 12.39
CA THR A 816 3.54 1.08 11.37
C THR A 816 3.57 2.60 11.20
N CYS A 817 4.18 3.30 12.14
CA CYS A 817 4.83 4.55 11.78
C CYS A 817 6.05 4.13 10.98
N SER A 818 5.93 3.96 9.67
CA SER A 818 7.14 3.92 8.84
C SER A 818 7.81 5.27 9.03
N PRO A 819 9.02 5.36 9.61
CA PRO A 819 9.83 6.53 9.36
C PRO A 819 10.09 6.52 7.85
N VAL A 820 9.42 7.39 7.11
CA VAL A 820 9.88 7.86 5.80
C VAL A 820 11.14 8.67 6.09
N GLY A 821 12.20 7.89 6.26
CA GLY A 821 13.53 8.28 6.67
C GLY A 821 14.47 7.25 6.09
N GLY A 822 14.30 7.00 4.80
CA GLY A 822 15.08 6.08 4.02
C GLY A 822 14.68 6.24 2.57
N VAL A 823 15.19 7.28 1.91
CA VAL A 823 15.48 7.20 0.49
C VAL A 823 16.56 6.12 0.33
N GLY A 824 16.20 4.84 0.55
CA GLY A 824 16.86 3.70 -0.09
C GLY A 824 16.47 3.75 -1.56
N PRO A 825 17.33 3.32 -2.48
CA PRO A 825 17.40 3.87 -3.84
C PRO A 825 16.05 3.85 -4.57
N ILE A 826 15.30 4.94 -4.49
CA ILE A 826 14.23 5.27 -5.43
C ILE A 826 14.99 5.79 -6.65
N GLY A 827 15.24 4.89 -7.59
CA GLY A 827 15.97 5.22 -8.80
C GLY A 827 16.13 4.06 -9.75
N GLY A 828 15.29 3.04 -9.67
CA GLY A 828 15.18 1.99 -10.69
C GLY A 828 13.72 1.55 -10.76
N LEU A 829 13.04 1.94 -11.84
CA LEU A 829 11.74 1.39 -12.27
C LEU A 829 10.52 1.67 -11.36
N LYS A 830 10.10 2.94 -11.24
CA LYS A 830 8.65 3.27 -11.11
C LYS A 830 7.91 3.20 -12.47
N GLY A 831 8.43 2.40 -13.40
CA GLY A 831 7.92 2.24 -14.77
C GLY A 831 7.44 0.82 -15.11
N GLY A 832 7.31 -0.07 -14.12
CA GLY A 832 6.68 -1.37 -14.27
C GLY A 832 5.37 -1.38 -13.51
N LEU A 833 4.25 -1.30 -14.22
CA LEU A 833 2.97 -1.77 -13.70
C LEU A 833 3.03 -3.30 -13.65
N THR A 834 3.81 -3.86 -12.73
CA THR A 834 3.68 -5.28 -12.37
C THR A 834 2.48 -5.39 -11.43
N PRO A 835 1.54 -6.32 -11.68
CA PRO A 835 0.47 -6.60 -10.73
C PRO A 835 1.05 -6.80 -9.33
N LYS A 836 0.48 -6.16 -8.30
CA LYS A 836 0.58 -6.69 -6.93
C LYS A 836 0.02 -8.11 -6.98
N GLY A 837 0.91 -9.09 -7.03
CA GLY A 837 0.57 -10.51 -7.13
C GLY A 837 1.64 -11.30 -7.87
N GLU A 838 2.35 -12.12 -7.11
CA GLU A 838 3.13 -13.28 -7.58
C GLU A 838 4.42 -12.96 -8.33
N THR A 839 5.46 -12.54 -7.60
CA THR A 839 6.81 -12.97 -7.95
C THR A 839 6.84 -14.49 -7.88
N ALA A 840 7.16 -15.17 -8.99
CA ALA A 840 7.50 -16.58 -8.99
C ALA A 840 8.65 -16.79 -7.99
N TYR A 841 8.33 -17.23 -6.78
CA TYR A 841 9.31 -17.79 -5.87
C TYR A 841 9.90 -18.99 -6.59
N CYS A 842 11.21 -18.95 -6.90
CA CYS A 842 11.95 -20.20 -6.93
C CYS A 842 11.78 -20.81 -5.53
N PRO A 843 11.24 -22.03 -5.39
CA PRO A 843 11.33 -22.76 -4.13
C PRO A 843 12.80 -23.20 -4.01
N LEU A 844 13.67 -22.29 -3.59
CA LEU A 844 14.90 -22.69 -2.95
C LEU A 844 14.52 -22.96 -1.49
N PRO A 845 14.77 -24.17 -0.97
CA PRO A 845 14.48 -24.47 0.41
C PRO A 845 15.16 -23.45 1.33
N SER A 846 14.36 -22.89 2.23
CA SER A 846 14.81 -22.14 3.40
C SER A 846 15.73 -23.04 4.23
N GLY A 847 17.03 -23.03 3.93
CA GLY A 847 17.97 -23.93 4.62
C GLY A 847 19.43 -23.94 4.16
N LEU A 848 19.82 -23.28 3.06
CA LEU A 848 21.23 -23.22 2.64
C LEU A 848 21.75 -21.78 2.65
N SER A 849 22.07 -21.32 3.86
CA SER A 849 23.04 -20.24 4.05
C SER A 849 24.40 -20.74 3.56
N ALA A 850 24.96 -20.10 2.54
CA ALA A 850 26.39 -20.17 2.25
C ALA A 850 27.14 -19.55 3.44
N ARG A 851 27.54 -20.40 4.40
CA ARG A 851 28.40 -20.03 5.52
C ARG A 851 29.80 -19.75 4.99
N THR A 852 30.28 -18.53 5.18
CA THR A 852 31.71 -18.27 5.30
C THR A 852 32.20 -18.78 6.66
N PRO A 853 33.34 -19.49 6.76
CA PRO A 853 33.81 -20.04 8.01
C PRO A 853 34.57 -18.97 8.81
N VAL A 854 34.06 -18.61 9.99
CA VAL A 854 34.87 -18.00 11.05
C VAL A 854 34.75 -18.88 12.28
N GLY A 855 35.84 -19.57 12.61
CA GLY A 855 35.91 -20.45 13.77
C GLY A 855 35.96 -19.69 15.09
N ARG A 856 35.40 -20.29 16.13
CA ARG A 856 35.94 -20.17 17.49
C ARG A 856 35.57 -21.40 18.33
N SER A 857 36.61 -22.04 18.85
CA SER A 857 36.58 -23.09 19.86
C SER A 857 36.12 -22.54 21.22
N GLY A 858 35.49 -23.41 22.01
CA GLY A 858 34.71 -23.04 23.19
C GLY A 858 35.47 -22.82 24.50
N GLN A 859 34.68 -22.71 25.57
CA GLN A 859 34.89 -23.25 26.93
C GLN A 859 33.67 -22.88 27.77
N SER A 860 33.15 -23.85 28.52
CA SER A 860 32.00 -23.74 29.42
C SER A 860 32.33 -22.97 30.69
N SER A 861 31.44 -22.08 31.13
CA SER A 861 31.25 -21.81 32.56
C SER A 861 29.81 -21.36 32.82
N ASN A 862 29.30 -21.78 33.99
CA ASN A 862 27.90 -21.77 34.40
C ASN A 862 27.25 -20.38 34.34
N PHE A 863 26.25 -20.22 33.47
CA PHE A 863 25.23 -19.18 33.58
C PHE A 863 23.87 -19.85 33.80
N VAL A 864 23.16 -19.39 34.82
CA VAL A 864 21.78 -19.79 35.11
C VAL A 864 20.93 -19.37 33.91
N ASN A 865 20.43 -20.37 33.17
CA ASN A 865 19.59 -20.19 32.01
C ASN A 865 18.16 -19.87 32.48
N LEU A 866 17.76 -18.60 32.42
CA LEU A 866 16.38 -18.18 32.56
C LEU A 866 15.96 -17.52 31.23
N ASN A 867 15.06 -18.22 30.55
CA ASN A 867 14.29 -17.89 29.35
C ASN A 867 14.86 -18.29 27.97
N ALA A 868 13.92 -18.77 27.16
CA ALA A 868 14.12 -19.32 25.82
C ALA A 868 14.68 -18.28 24.83
N PRO A 869 15.36 -18.71 23.75
CA PRO A 869 15.82 -17.81 22.70
C PRO A 869 14.63 -17.04 22.09
N GLY A 870 14.58 -15.72 22.32
CA GLY A 870 13.57 -14.82 21.75
C GLY A 870 12.93 -13.83 22.72
N SER A 871 12.98 -14.05 24.04
CA SER A 871 12.45 -13.07 25.01
C SER A 871 13.55 -12.13 25.50
N ARG A 872 13.40 -10.81 25.30
CA ARG A 872 14.26 -9.82 25.97
C ARG A 872 14.10 -9.94 27.47
N ASN A 873 15.20 -9.97 28.21
CA ASN A 873 15.13 -10.07 29.66
C ASN A 873 14.47 -8.82 30.28
N PRO A 874 13.77 -8.93 31.42
CA PRO A 874 13.29 -7.76 32.13
C PRO A 874 14.47 -6.99 32.78
N PRO A 875 14.31 -5.70 33.08
CA PRO A 875 15.27 -4.96 33.91
C PRO A 875 15.51 -5.67 35.26
N GLY A 876 16.75 -5.64 35.75
CA GLY A 876 17.14 -6.36 36.97
C GLY A 876 18.43 -5.83 37.59
N THR A 877 18.79 -6.36 38.77
CA THR A 877 19.99 -5.95 39.51
C THR A 877 21.01 -7.09 39.53
N ILE A 878 22.27 -6.79 39.22
CA ILE A 878 23.39 -7.74 39.25
C ILE A 878 24.53 -7.10 40.01
N ASP A 879 25.09 -7.80 40.99
CA ASP A 879 26.19 -7.33 41.84
C ASP A 879 25.97 -5.92 42.43
N GLY A 880 24.71 -5.59 42.73
CA GLY A 880 24.29 -4.30 43.31
C GLY A 880 24.09 -3.16 42.32
N ARG A 881 24.30 -3.36 41.01
CA ARG A 881 23.98 -2.38 39.96
C ARG A 881 22.72 -2.76 39.22
N ASN A 882 21.89 -1.76 38.90
CA ASN A 882 20.72 -1.94 38.06
C ASN A 882 21.11 -1.99 36.57
N TYR A 883 20.49 -2.91 35.85
CA TYR A 883 20.63 -3.11 34.41
C TYR A 883 19.25 -3.03 33.77
N SER A 884 19.16 -2.41 32.60
CA SER A 884 17.99 -2.59 31.73
C SER A 884 17.95 -4.03 31.21
N GLY A 885 16.78 -4.45 30.72
CA GLY A 885 16.62 -5.72 30.03
C GLY A 885 17.58 -5.88 28.86
N HIS A 886 17.62 -4.85 28.01
CA HIS A 886 18.52 -4.79 26.86
C HIS A 886 20.01 -4.86 27.25
N ALA A 887 20.43 -4.22 28.35
CA ALA A 887 21.81 -4.32 28.81
C ALA A 887 22.18 -5.75 29.17
N PHE A 888 21.28 -6.46 29.85
CA PHE A 888 21.48 -7.85 30.21
C PHE A 888 21.56 -8.76 28.98
N ASP A 889 20.64 -8.59 28.03
CA ASP A 889 20.66 -9.33 26.77
C ASP A 889 21.98 -9.11 26.02
N ARG A 890 22.41 -7.84 25.87
CA ARG A 890 23.69 -7.52 25.19
C ARG A 890 24.91 -8.04 25.92
N MET A 891 24.90 -8.07 27.25
CA MET A 891 25.98 -8.65 28.03
C MET A 891 26.09 -10.15 27.78
N GLN A 892 24.97 -10.86 27.82
CA GLN A 892 24.92 -12.29 27.55
C GLN A 892 25.31 -12.62 26.11
N GLU A 893 24.70 -11.95 25.12
CA GLU A 893 24.99 -12.14 23.70
C GLU A 893 26.48 -12.00 23.37
N ARG A 894 27.17 -11.10 24.10
CA ARG A 894 28.56 -10.73 23.80
C ARG A 894 29.56 -11.32 24.77
N GLY A 895 29.10 -12.10 25.76
CA GLY A 895 29.95 -12.73 26.76
C GLY A 895 30.67 -11.72 27.67
N TYR A 896 30.11 -10.52 27.89
CA TYR A 896 30.67 -9.57 28.85
C TYR A 896 30.21 -9.91 30.27
N THR A 897 31.15 -10.05 31.20
CA THR A 897 30.83 -10.26 32.61
C THR A 897 30.49 -8.93 33.30
N PRO A 898 29.67 -8.94 34.38
CA PRO A 898 29.42 -7.74 35.19
C PRO A 898 30.72 -7.04 35.65
N SER A 899 31.77 -7.83 35.97
CA SER A 899 33.08 -7.30 36.35
C SER A 899 33.76 -6.46 35.26
N VAL A 900 33.62 -6.83 33.98
CA VAL A 900 34.13 -6.04 32.85
C VAL A 900 33.37 -4.72 32.73
N ILE A 901 32.05 -4.75 32.94
CA ILE A 901 31.19 -3.57 32.91
C ILE A 901 31.57 -2.60 34.03
N GLU A 902 31.70 -3.10 35.26
CA GLU A 902 32.14 -2.29 36.40
C GLU A 902 33.55 -1.71 36.21
N SER A 903 34.47 -2.51 35.69
CA SER A 903 35.82 -2.03 35.36
C SER A 903 35.77 -0.90 34.32
N THR A 904 34.93 -1.04 33.29
CA THR A 904 34.77 -0.04 32.24
C THR A 904 34.20 1.26 32.80
N ILE A 905 33.18 1.18 33.67
CA ILE A 905 32.60 2.36 34.31
C ILE A 905 33.62 3.06 35.23
N LYS A 906 34.47 2.30 35.93
CA LYS A 906 35.46 2.86 36.87
C LYS A 906 36.70 3.43 36.19
N ASN A 907 37.20 2.75 35.16
CA ASN A 907 38.53 3.00 34.59
C ASN A 907 38.48 3.54 33.14
N GLY A 908 37.33 3.44 32.48
CA GLY A 908 37.14 3.90 31.11
C GLY A 908 37.06 5.41 30.98
N THR A 909 37.23 5.91 29.77
CA THR A 909 37.04 7.34 29.46
C THR A 909 35.55 7.63 29.35
N SER A 910 35.05 8.62 30.08
CA SER A 910 33.63 9.00 30.05
C SER A 910 33.37 10.18 29.10
N ALA A 911 32.29 10.12 28.34
CA ALA A 911 31.75 11.25 27.57
C ALA A 911 30.24 11.39 27.81
N PRO A 912 29.68 12.62 27.77
CA PRO A 912 28.24 12.81 27.74
C PRO A 912 27.64 12.07 26.55
N GLY A 913 26.49 11.44 26.78
CA GLY A 913 25.74 10.78 25.73
C GLY A 913 24.88 11.73 24.89
N ASN A 914 24.41 11.21 23.74
CA ASN A 914 23.46 11.88 22.85
C ASN A 914 22.04 11.93 23.43
N LYS A 915 21.68 10.99 24.32
CA LYS A 915 20.43 11.05 25.09
C LYS A 915 20.62 11.91 26.34
N PRO A 916 19.64 12.75 26.74
CA PRO A 916 19.71 13.45 28.01
C PRO A 916 19.93 12.50 29.17
N ASN A 917 20.81 12.88 30.10
CA ASN A 917 21.18 12.11 31.29
C ASN A 917 21.90 10.78 31.02
N THR A 918 22.46 10.52 29.83
CA THR A 918 23.34 9.35 29.60
C THR A 918 24.81 9.75 29.64
N THR A 919 25.64 8.84 30.16
CA THR A 919 27.11 8.92 30.06
C THR A 919 27.59 7.64 29.41
N VAL A 920 28.46 7.77 28.41
CA VAL A 920 29.13 6.64 27.75
C VAL A 920 30.51 6.47 28.35
N TYR A 921 30.79 5.29 28.88
CA TYR A 921 32.11 4.89 29.36
C TYR A 921 32.77 3.99 28.32
N THR A 922 33.90 4.41 27.79
CA THR A 922 34.66 3.68 26.77
C THR A 922 35.92 3.08 27.37
N ASP A 923 36.04 1.77 27.30
CA ASP A 923 37.26 1.03 27.63
C ASP A 923 37.80 0.35 26.36
N ASN A 924 38.83 0.96 25.78
CA ASN A 924 39.48 0.46 24.57
C ASN A 924 40.26 -0.84 24.82
N SER A 925 40.70 -1.11 26.06
CA SER A 925 41.40 -2.34 26.42
C SER A 925 40.44 -3.53 26.44
N ASN A 926 39.26 -3.33 27.02
CA ASN A 926 38.20 -4.34 27.04
C ASN A 926 37.30 -4.31 25.80
N LYS A 927 37.53 -3.36 24.88
CA LYS A 927 36.75 -3.13 23.65
C LYS A 927 35.26 -3.06 23.93
N VAL A 928 34.89 -2.26 24.92
CA VAL A 928 33.52 -2.16 25.39
C VAL A 928 33.16 -0.72 25.71
N ASN A 929 31.96 -0.35 25.30
CA ASN A 929 31.32 0.90 25.63
C ASN A 929 30.13 0.59 26.52
N VAL A 930 30.02 1.25 27.68
CA VAL A 930 28.92 1.06 28.63
C VAL A 930 28.14 2.35 28.73
N VAL A 931 26.85 2.31 28.43
CA VAL A 931 25.97 3.47 28.53
C VAL A 931 25.24 3.40 29.86
N VAL A 932 25.40 4.43 30.68
CA VAL A 932 24.83 4.50 32.04
C VAL A 932 23.89 5.70 32.13
N ASN A 933 22.74 5.50 32.77
CA ASN A 933 21.90 6.60 33.20
C ASN A 933 22.60 7.35 34.35
N SER A 934 22.97 8.59 34.09
CA SER A 934 23.75 9.44 35.00
C SER A 934 22.97 9.88 36.24
N GLN A 935 21.64 9.78 36.25
CA GLN A 935 20.81 10.14 37.40
C GLN A 935 20.69 9.01 38.43
N ASN A 936 20.62 7.75 37.99
CA ASN A 936 20.36 6.61 38.88
C ASN A 936 21.40 5.48 38.77
N GLY A 937 22.44 5.63 37.95
CA GLY A 937 23.54 4.67 37.82
C GLY A 937 23.19 3.38 37.08
N THR A 938 21.97 3.26 36.54
CA THR A 938 21.49 2.08 35.81
C THR A 938 22.25 1.91 34.50
N VAL A 939 22.77 0.71 34.20
CA VAL A 939 23.33 0.38 32.89
C VAL A 939 22.19 0.22 31.89
N ILE A 940 22.17 1.07 30.88
CA ILE A 940 21.15 1.06 29.83
C ILE A 940 21.52 0.07 28.72
N THR A 941 22.81 -0.05 28.42
CA THR A 941 23.30 -1.00 27.43
C THR A 941 24.80 -1.21 27.55
N VAL A 942 25.26 -2.26 26.91
CA VAL A 942 26.67 -2.50 26.60
C VAL A 942 26.78 -2.53 25.08
N ILE A 943 27.79 -1.87 24.52
CA ILE A 943 28.06 -1.72 23.08
C ILE A 943 29.49 -2.23 22.82
N PRO A 944 29.79 -2.91 21.71
CA PRO A 944 31.16 -3.28 21.40
C PRO A 944 31.95 -2.00 21.11
N GLY A 945 33.15 -1.89 21.66
CA GLY A 945 34.10 -0.86 21.24
C GLY A 945 34.46 -1.07 19.77
N VAL A 946 34.58 0.03 19.02
CA VAL A 946 35.01 -0.01 17.61
C VAL A 946 36.41 -0.62 17.54
N ARG A 947 36.67 -1.41 16.48
CA ARG A 947 38.03 -1.91 16.18
C ARG A 947 38.90 -0.82 15.59
#